data_AF-A0AAV8ZSD8-F1
#
_entry.id   AF-A0AAV8ZSD8-F1
#
_cell.length_a   1.000
_cell.length_b   1.000
_cell.length_c   1.000
_cell.angle_alpha   90.00
_cell.angle_beta   90.00
_cell.angle_gamma   90.00
#
_symmetry.space_group_name_H-M   'P 1'
#
loop_
_entity.id
_entity.type
_entity.pdbx_description
1 polymer ?
#
loop_
_entity_poly.entity_id
_entity_poly.type
_entity_poly.pdbx_seq_one_letter_code
_entity_poly.pdbx_strand_id
1 'polypeptide(L)'
;KLGTCLFLLLISIEVYGTADVDYYKLLGVNRDATVKEIRKAFKVLAVKLHPDKNKDDKNADANFIKLARAYEVLKDPHTRKHYDLNGDSPESTQKQQYHSYTYYRDQFGIYDDDPIIVTLSRNDYELNVLDDNQAWFVNFYSPNCHHCHELAPTWRKFAQELEGVIRIAAVNCEDDYALCHQLSIEAYPTLLYYEKESHMYEGEKYIGDRTVEALQEFVLSKLKVDIQEISSENWDTLNKVQWLLFLCGDSNVNCPERVTMIKLAASLEGLAFVGIVKDNELCENISLSHKEKPIVFWQIQENNYSDEGLIHCGRSSALCSSLHVARYPTWGILKVGGAFELHHGRDVLHEVATFARDGVKSTNLHALSPADFYNIVNEETPWFVDWYAPWCPPCRKLLPELRKASQEFEPEKIQFGTIDCTLHRTLCTKEGINSYPTLVLYNGTQTQFFHGVPNSASIAEFVRDMINPLVLSLDDDTFMQILRKPKDELWAVDFYAPWCGPCQKLGPEWRRLAKQVIVWLYNFIYRMYNGNRDAVSLKRWLLSFLPTPVELINAKEFKVHILSKNFYLPWLVDFYAPWCSHCVHFEPEFRAVAQRLEGKVRSAKIDCEADRIFCGGLGITGYPTIRLYLSPTEFYKIDTQGAVQIIRRVKQLIEENKYKQGHDEL
;
A
#
# COMPACT_ATOMS: atom_id res chain seq x y z
N LYS A 1 -40.23 -37.55 68.43
CA LYS A 1 -40.24 -38.43 67.23
C LYS A 1 -40.92 -37.62 66.13
N LEU A 2 -40.14 -36.77 65.46
CA LEU A 2 -39.53 -36.95 64.13
C LEU A 2 -40.52 -36.62 62.99
N GLY A 3 -40.33 -35.46 62.38
CA GLY A 3 -40.90 -35.05 61.11
C GLY A 3 -39.88 -34.17 60.40
N THR A 4 -39.18 -34.77 59.45
CA THR A 4 -37.90 -34.36 58.85
C THR A 4 -38.07 -33.21 57.86
N CYS A 5 -37.30 -32.12 58.02
CA CYS A 5 -37.12 -31.07 57.01
C CYS A 5 -36.27 -31.60 55.85
N LEU A 6 -36.81 -31.56 54.63
CA LEU A 6 -36.07 -31.78 53.39
C LEU A 6 -35.29 -30.50 53.05
N PHE A 7 -33.97 -30.52 53.22
CA PHE A 7 -33.07 -29.51 52.65
C PHE A 7 -32.72 -29.91 51.21
N LEU A 8 -33.14 -29.12 50.23
CA LEU A 8 -32.69 -29.22 48.84
C LEU A 8 -31.28 -28.60 48.74
N LEU A 9 -30.28 -29.45 48.60
CA LEU A 9 -28.90 -29.09 48.26
C LEU A 9 -28.84 -28.77 46.76
N LEU A 10 -28.80 -27.47 46.42
CA LEU A 10 -28.38 -27.00 45.11
C LEU A 10 -26.86 -27.21 45.00
N ILE A 11 -26.45 -28.22 44.24
CA ILE A 11 -25.07 -28.42 43.84
C ILE A 11 -24.79 -27.39 42.75
N SER A 12 -24.11 -26.29 43.11
CA SER A 12 -23.46 -25.40 42.16
C SER A 12 -22.30 -26.15 41.51
N ILE A 13 -22.48 -26.58 40.27
CA ILE A 13 -21.38 -26.98 39.40
C ILE A 13 -20.61 -25.70 39.09
N GLU A 14 -19.53 -25.46 39.80
CA GLU A 14 -18.51 -24.50 39.36
C GLU A 14 -17.88 -25.05 38.08
N VAL A 15 -18.30 -24.50 36.95
CA VAL A 15 -17.58 -24.63 35.70
C VAL A 15 -16.27 -23.86 35.88
N TYR A 16 -15.18 -24.59 36.14
CA TYR A 16 -13.83 -24.04 36.02
C TYR A 16 -13.61 -23.65 34.56
N GLY A 17 -13.85 -22.38 34.23
CA GLY A 17 -13.35 -21.78 33.00
C GLY A 17 -11.83 -21.87 33.02
N THR A 18 -11.25 -22.48 31.99
CA THR A 18 -9.81 -22.43 31.75
C THR A 18 -9.41 -20.96 31.67
N ALA A 19 -8.55 -20.48 32.57
CA ALA A 19 -8.03 -19.13 32.52
C ALA A 19 -7.34 -18.93 31.16
N ASP A 20 -7.96 -18.11 30.31
CA ASP A 20 -7.42 -17.79 28.99
C ASP A 20 -6.14 -16.98 29.17
N VAL A 21 -5.02 -17.53 28.70
CA VAL A 21 -3.68 -16.97 28.93
C VAL A 21 -3.47 -15.85 27.91
N ASP A 22 -3.33 -14.60 28.37
CA ASP A 22 -3.02 -13.46 27.51
C ASP A 22 -1.68 -13.69 26.77
N TYR A 23 -1.73 -13.72 25.43
CA TYR A 23 -0.60 -14.02 24.56
C TYR A 23 0.53 -12.98 24.66
N TYR A 24 0.18 -11.71 24.91
CA TYR A 24 1.17 -10.66 25.10
C TYR A 24 1.95 -10.87 26.40
N LYS A 25 1.24 -11.25 27.47
CA LYS A 25 1.88 -11.61 28.75
C LYS A 25 2.74 -12.86 28.63
N LEU A 26 2.29 -13.86 27.85
CA LEU A 26 3.06 -15.09 27.62
C LEU A 26 4.40 -14.82 26.92
N LEU A 27 4.41 -13.89 25.95
CA LEU A 27 5.63 -13.45 25.27
C LEU A 27 6.42 -12.39 26.05
N GLY A 28 5.87 -11.81 27.12
CA GLY A 28 6.50 -10.75 27.89
C GLY A 28 6.61 -9.42 27.12
N VAL A 29 5.68 -9.14 26.22
CA VAL A 29 5.64 -7.92 25.41
C VAL A 29 4.37 -7.11 25.68
N ASN A 30 4.39 -5.82 25.36
CA ASN A 30 3.21 -4.98 25.46
C ASN A 30 2.27 -5.17 24.25
N ARG A 31 0.99 -4.80 24.38
CA ARG A 31 -0.02 -4.93 23.32
C ARG A 31 0.27 -4.10 22.08
N ASP A 32 1.11 -3.08 22.19
CA ASP A 32 1.59 -2.23 21.09
C ASP A 32 2.93 -2.70 20.48
N ALA A 33 3.49 -3.84 20.96
CA ALA A 33 4.75 -4.36 20.46
C ALA A 33 4.72 -4.62 18.95
N THR A 34 5.78 -4.24 18.25
CA THR A 34 5.95 -4.49 16.82
C THR A 34 6.12 -5.98 16.52
N VAL A 35 5.87 -6.40 15.28
CA VAL A 35 6.09 -7.79 14.84
C VAL A 35 7.55 -8.22 15.09
N LYS A 36 8.51 -7.31 14.88
CA LYS A 36 9.93 -7.52 15.17
C LYS A 36 10.20 -7.77 16.66
N GLU A 37 9.57 -7.00 17.55
CA GLU A 37 9.70 -7.19 19.01
C GLU A 37 9.04 -8.49 19.48
N ILE A 38 7.87 -8.82 18.95
CA ILE A 38 7.17 -10.10 19.19
C ILE A 38 8.07 -11.27 18.78
N ARG A 39 8.66 -11.21 17.59
CA ARG A 39 9.57 -12.23 17.05
C ARG A 39 10.84 -12.37 17.90
N LYS A 40 11.46 -11.26 18.32
CA LYS A 40 12.62 -11.28 19.22
C LYS A 40 12.29 -11.90 20.57
N ALA A 41 11.18 -11.48 21.18
CA ALA A 41 10.74 -12.02 22.47
C ALA A 41 10.47 -13.52 22.37
N PHE A 42 9.77 -13.93 21.30
CA PHE A 42 9.55 -15.34 21.00
C PHE A 42 10.86 -16.11 20.80
N LYS A 43 11.84 -15.59 20.04
CA LYS A 43 13.15 -16.23 19.84
C LYS A 43 13.85 -16.53 21.17
N VAL A 44 13.91 -15.53 22.07
CA VAL A 44 14.54 -15.66 23.39
C VAL A 44 13.85 -16.75 24.22
N LEU A 45 12.50 -16.74 24.23
CA LEU A 45 11.72 -17.74 24.96
C LEU A 45 11.82 -19.12 24.30
N ALA A 46 11.84 -19.20 22.98
CA ALA A 46 11.94 -20.44 22.23
C ALA A 46 13.25 -21.16 22.54
N VAL A 47 14.40 -20.46 22.49
CA VAL A 47 15.71 -21.03 22.84
C VAL A 47 15.80 -21.44 24.32
N LYS A 48 15.09 -20.74 25.21
CA LYS A 48 15.09 -21.04 26.65
C LYS A 48 14.19 -22.22 27.01
N LEU A 49 12.97 -22.25 26.47
CA LEU A 49 11.88 -23.14 26.86
C LEU A 49 11.72 -24.35 25.93
N HIS A 50 12.56 -24.48 24.88
CA HIS A 50 12.47 -25.59 23.94
C HIS A 50 12.47 -26.96 24.66
N PRO A 51 11.59 -27.91 24.28
CA PRO A 51 11.52 -29.23 24.90
C PRO A 51 12.85 -30.01 24.86
N ASP A 52 13.63 -29.89 23.78
CA ASP A 52 14.97 -30.49 23.68
C ASP A 52 15.94 -30.07 24.80
N LYS A 53 15.78 -28.85 25.33
CA LYS A 53 16.61 -28.31 26.42
C LYS A 53 16.03 -28.62 27.81
N ASN A 54 14.73 -28.93 27.87
CA ASN A 54 13.96 -29.11 29.09
C ASN A 54 13.36 -30.53 29.17
N LYS A 55 14.16 -31.56 28.83
CA LYS A 55 13.71 -32.97 28.74
C LYS A 55 13.15 -33.54 30.04
N ASP A 56 13.55 -32.97 31.17
CA ASP A 56 13.12 -33.41 32.50
C ASP A 56 11.74 -32.86 32.90
N ASP A 57 11.24 -31.81 32.21
CA ASP A 57 9.91 -31.25 32.44
C ASP A 57 8.86 -31.92 31.53
N LYS A 58 7.97 -32.71 32.15
CA LYS A 58 6.89 -33.42 31.46
C LYS A 58 5.89 -32.48 30.76
N ASN A 59 5.84 -31.21 31.15
CA ASN A 59 4.96 -30.20 30.56
C ASN A 59 5.67 -29.30 29.53
N ALA A 60 6.98 -29.49 29.28
CA ALA A 60 7.75 -28.63 28.39
C ALA A 60 7.13 -28.52 26.98
N ASP A 61 6.71 -29.65 26.40
CA ASP A 61 6.06 -29.70 25.09
C ASP A 61 4.75 -28.90 25.06
N ALA A 62 3.85 -29.15 26.02
CA ALA A 62 2.58 -28.44 26.11
C ALA A 62 2.75 -26.92 26.33
N ASN A 63 3.72 -26.53 27.15
CA ASN A 63 4.05 -25.12 27.38
C ASN A 63 4.64 -24.46 26.13
N PHE A 64 5.49 -25.18 25.40
CA PHE A 64 6.07 -24.68 24.15
C PHE A 64 5.02 -24.52 23.06
N ILE A 65 4.06 -25.45 22.95
CA ILE A 65 2.93 -25.33 22.02
C ILE A 65 2.12 -24.05 22.29
N LYS A 66 1.87 -23.71 23.56
CA LYS A 66 1.19 -22.46 23.92
C LYS A 66 2.01 -21.23 23.50
N LEU A 67 3.32 -21.26 23.73
CA LEU A 67 4.24 -20.19 23.35
C LEU A 67 4.25 -19.99 21.81
N ALA A 68 4.35 -21.09 21.06
CA ALA A 68 4.33 -21.07 19.60
C ALA A 68 2.99 -20.54 19.06
N ARG A 69 1.86 -20.96 19.66
CA ARG A 69 0.53 -20.46 19.28
C ARG A 69 0.39 -18.95 19.51
N ALA A 70 0.89 -18.45 20.64
CA ALA A 70 0.91 -17.01 20.91
C ALA A 70 1.71 -16.25 19.84
N TYR A 71 2.89 -16.76 19.45
CA TYR A 71 3.67 -16.16 18.37
C TYR A 71 2.94 -16.19 17.02
N GLU A 72 2.37 -17.33 16.62
CA GLU A 72 1.66 -17.47 15.34
C GLU A 72 0.45 -16.53 15.23
N VAL A 73 -0.26 -16.30 16.33
CA VAL A 73 -1.39 -15.36 16.38
C VAL A 73 -0.93 -13.91 16.42
N LEU A 74 0.15 -13.59 17.14
CA LEU A 74 0.59 -12.20 17.28
C LEU A 74 1.48 -11.71 16.14
N LYS A 75 2.11 -12.62 15.36
CA LYS A 75 2.99 -12.24 14.24
C LYS A 75 2.25 -11.71 13.03
N ASP A 76 1.04 -12.23 12.76
CA ASP A 76 0.23 -11.82 11.62
C ASP A 76 -0.75 -10.69 12.01
N PRO A 77 -0.77 -9.56 11.29
CA PRO A 77 -1.64 -8.43 11.63
C PRO A 77 -3.13 -8.75 11.66
N HIS A 78 -3.61 -9.68 10.81
CA HIS A 78 -5.03 -10.02 10.73
C HIS A 78 -5.45 -10.90 11.91
N THR A 79 -4.68 -11.94 12.22
CA THR A 79 -4.95 -12.83 13.37
C THR A 79 -4.73 -12.11 14.69
N ARG A 80 -3.73 -11.23 14.80
CA ARG A 80 -3.51 -10.36 15.96
C ARG A 80 -4.71 -9.44 16.19
N LYS A 81 -5.20 -8.77 15.14
CA LYS A 81 -6.39 -7.91 15.25
C LYS A 81 -7.62 -8.69 15.66
N HIS A 82 -7.79 -9.92 15.16
CA HIS A 82 -8.89 -10.79 15.59
C HIS A 82 -8.78 -11.15 17.08
N TYR A 83 -7.59 -11.52 17.52
CA TYR A 83 -7.30 -11.81 18.93
C TYR A 83 -7.56 -10.60 19.83
N ASP A 84 -7.14 -9.41 19.40
CA ASP A 84 -7.35 -8.16 20.13
C ASP A 84 -8.84 -7.80 20.28
N LEU A 85 -9.66 -8.12 19.27
CA LEU A 85 -11.09 -7.82 19.27
C LEU A 85 -11.93 -8.85 20.04
N ASN A 86 -11.60 -10.13 19.90
CA ASN A 86 -12.48 -11.23 20.32
C ASN A 86 -11.94 -12.02 21.51
N GLY A 87 -10.67 -11.84 21.91
CA GLY A 87 -10.01 -12.65 22.93
C GLY A 87 -9.67 -14.08 22.47
N ASP A 88 -10.41 -14.61 21.50
CA ASP A 88 -10.24 -15.97 20.99
C ASP A 88 -9.24 -16.07 19.83
N SER A 89 -8.46 -17.14 19.85
CA SER A 89 -7.64 -17.56 18.71
C SER A 89 -8.41 -18.55 17.82
N PRO A 90 -8.19 -18.56 16.49
CA PRO A 90 -8.79 -19.57 15.62
C PRO A 90 -8.42 -20.98 16.11
N GLU A 91 -9.40 -21.86 16.28
CA GLU A 91 -9.13 -23.28 16.52
C GLU A 91 -8.51 -23.90 15.26
N SER A 92 -7.19 -24.08 15.26
CA SER A 92 -6.53 -24.88 14.22
C SER A 92 -6.60 -26.37 14.58
N THR A 93 -7.31 -27.15 13.77
CA THR A 93 -7.37 -28.63 13.85
C THR A 93 -6.08 -29.33 13.41
N GLN A 94 -5.03 -28.59 13.00
CA GLN A 94 -3.72 -29.16 12.68
C GLN A 94 -2.86 -29.28 13.93
N LYS A 95 -2.20 -30.43 14.11
CA LYS A 95 -1.11 -30.59 15.10
C LYS A 95 -0.04 -29.54 14.79
N GLN A 96 -0.03 -28.43 15.54
CA GLN A 96 0.99 -27.39 15.40
C GLN A 96 2.36 -28.00 15.69
N GLN A 97 3.19 -28.06 14.66
CA GLN A 97 4.55 -28.57 14.72
C GLN A 97 5.48 -27.37 14.85
N TYR A 98 6.25 -27.31 15.94
CA TYR A 98 7.29 -26.30 16.13
C TYR A 98 8.63 -26.80 15.57
N HIS A 99 9.54 -25.87 15.27
CA HIS A 99 10.86 -26.21 14.73
C HIS A 99 11.82 -26.70 15.82
N SER A 100 12.98 -27.24 15.43
CA SER A 100 13.99 -27.73 16.37
C SER A 100 14.65 -26.60 17.18
N TYR A 101 15.28 -26.95 18.30
CA TYR A 101 16.07 -26.00 19.09
C TYR A 101 17.12 -25.27 18.24
N THR A 102 17.83 -26.00 17.37
CA THR A 102 18.87 -25.46 16.49
C THR A 102 18.31 -24.41 15.53
N TYR A 103 17.10 -24.63 14.99
CA TYR A 103 16.43 -23.65 14.14
C TYR A 103 16.20 -22.33 14.88
N TYR A 104 15.61 -22.36 16.07
CA TYR A 104 15.34 -21.12 16.82
C TYR A 104 16.62 -20.40 17.28
N ARG A 105 17.69 -21.15 17.55
CA ARG A 105 18.98 -20.59 17.95
C ARG A 105 19.72 -19.93 16.79
N ASP A 106 19.84 -20.64 15.67
CA ASP A 106 20.79 -20.29 14.60
C ASP A 106 20.11 -19.75 13.34
N GLN A 107 18.84 -20.11 13.08
CA GLN A 107 18.16 -19.86 11.80
C GLN A 107 17.04 -18.83 11.90
N PHE A 108 16.38 -18.74 13.05
CA PHE A 108 15.24 -17.87 13.25
C PHE A 108 15.64 -16.41 13.42
N GLY A 109 15.00 -15.52 12.66
CA GLY A 109 15.19 -14.07 12.78
C GLY A 109 16.59 -13.60 12.37
N ILE A 110 17.08 -14.05 11.20
CA ILE A 110 18.46 -13.80 10.73
C ILE A 110 18.84 -12.31 10.85
N TYR A 111 17.94 -11.40 10.48
CA TYR A 111 18.21 -9.96 10.44
C TYR A 111 17.48 -9.15 11.53
N ASP A 112 16.87 -9.80 12.52
CA ASP A 112 16.09 -9.07 13.52
C ASP A 112 16.99 -8.21 14.43
N ASP A 113 18.23 -8.60 14.66
CA ASP A 113 19.17 -7.82 15.48
C ASP A 113 19.90 -6.72 14.71
N ASP A 114 19.64 -6.62 13.40
CA ASP A 114 20.22 -5.60 12.53
C ASP A 114 19.25 -4.41 12.40
N PRO A 115 19.59 -3.21 12.91
CA PRO A 115 18.70 -2.05 12.86
C PRO A 115 18.65 -1.38 11.48
N ILE A 116 19.69 -1.58 10.65
CA ILE A 116 19.81 -0.99 9.30
C ILE A 116 19.03 -1.81 8.27
N ILE A 117 18.96 -3.13 8.46
CA ILE A 117 18.24 -4.03 7.56
C ILE A 117 16.75 -4.00 7.92
N VAL A 118 15.94 -3.53 6.98
CA VAL A 118 14.49 -3.49 7.13
C VAL A 118 13.92 -4.87 6.83
N THR A 119 13.30 -5.51 7.82
CA THR A 119 12.58 -6.77 7.61
C THR A 119 11.18 -6.45 7.10
N LEU A 120 10.87 -6.88 5.88
CA LEU A 120 9.60 -6.59 5.21
C LEU A 120 8.68 -7.82 5.23
N SER A 121 7.43 -7.62 5.62
CA SER A 121 6.31 -8.55 5.38
C SER A 121 5.69 -8.29 4.00
N ARG A 122 4.74 -9.12 3.53
CA ARG A 122 3.96 -8.83 2.32
C ARG A 122 3.36 -7.43 2.31
N ASN A 123 2.69 -7.06 3.41
CA ASN A 123 2.03 -5.76 3.53
C ASN A 123 3.07 -4.63 3.53
N ASP A 124 4.15 -4.77 4.31
CA ASP A 124 5.21 -3.76 4.30
C ASP A 124 5.89 -3.68 2.92
N TYR A 125 6.07 -4.80 2.24
CA TYR A 125 6.74 -4.85 0.95
C TYR A 125 5.95 -4.12 -0.13
N GLU A 126 4.67 -4.44 -0.29
CA GLU A 126 3.78 -3.76 -1.24
C GLU A 126 3.71 -2.25 -0.93
N LEU A 127 3.82 -1.84 0.33
CA LEU A 127 3.75 -0.43 0.73
C LEU A 127 5.08 0.33 0.59
N ASN A 128 6.21 -0.29 0.94
CA ASN A 128 7.51 0.38 1.00
C ASN A 128 8.27 0.31 -0.33
N VAL A 129 8.13 -0.78 -1.10
CA VAL A 129 8.82 -0.92 -2.40
C VAL A 129 8.12 -0.12 -3.49
N LEU A 130 6.83 0.20 -3.31
CA LEU A 130 6.10 1.17 -4.13
C LEU A 130 6.30 2.62 -3.65
N ASP A 131 7.15 2.89 -2.65
CA ASP A 131 7.47 4.26 -2.25
C ASP A 131 8.46 4.87 -3.26
N ASP A 132 7.94 5.74 -4.11
CA ASP A 132 8.61 6.34 -5.27
C ASP A 132 9.91 7.11 -4.93
N ASN A 133 10.15 7.44 -3.66
CA ASN A 133 11.20 8.40 -3.27
C ASN A 133 12.58 7.78 -2.96
N GLN A 134 12.71 6.46 -2.82
CA GLN A 134 13.98 5.82 -2.43
C GLN A 134 14.22 4.51 -3.16
N ALA A 135 15.45 4.28 -3.59
CA ALA A 135 15.85 3.00 -4.16
C ALA A 135 15.97 1.94 -3.06
N TRP A 136 15.60 0.70 -3.38
CA TRP A 136 15.62 -0.44 -2.47
C TRP A 136 16.51 -1.56 -3.01
N PHE A 137 17.26 -2.22 -2.13
CA PHE A 137 17.88 -3.50 -2.43
C PHE A 137 17.40 -4.55 -1.44
N VAL A 138 16.68 -5.55 -1.94
CA VAL A 138 15.94 -6.51 -1.13
C VAL A 138 16.52 -7.91 -1.28
N ASN A 139 16.84 -8.53 -0.14
CA ASN A 139 17.24 -9.93 -0.05
C ASN A 139 16.06 -10.85 0.28
N PHE A 140 15.62 -11.65 -0.68
CA PHE A 140 14.63 -12.69 -0.50
C PHE A 140 15.30 -13.99 -0.08
N TYR A 141 15.05 -14.41 1.16
CA TYR A 141 15.76 -15.51 1.80
C TYR A 141 14.80 -16.54 2.41
N SER A 142 15.34 -17.69 2.79
CA SER A 142 14.67 -18.69 3.64
C SER A 142 15.58 -19.01 4.84
N PRO A 143 15.02 -19.09 6.07
CA PRO A 143 15.74 -19.52 7.27
C PRO A 143 16.46 -20.87 7.13
N ASN A 144 15.90 -21.79 6.35
CA ASN A 144 16.46 -23.13 6.14
C ASN A 144 17.50 -23.20 5.00
N CYS A 145 17.89 -22.08 4.41
CA CYS A 145 18.83 -22.04 3.30
C CYS A 145 20.27 -21.77 3.75
N HIS A 146 21.19 -22.70 3.50
CA HIS A 146 22.61 -22.54 3.82
C HIS A 146 23.25 -21.30 3.19
N HIS A 147 22.99 -21.06 1.89
CA HIS A 147 23.52 -19.88 1.18
C HIS A 147 22.97 -18.54 1.72
N CYS A 148 21.80 -18.55 2.35
CA CYS A 148 21.29 -17.34 3.02
C CYS A 148 22.10 -17.03 4.28
N HIS A 149 22.51 -18.06 5.03
CA HIS A 149 23.40 -17.90 6.19
C HIS A 149 24.79 -17.45 5.80
N GLU A 150 25.35 -17.97 4.70
CA GLU A 150 26.63 -17.51 4.16
C GLU A 150 26.58 -16.04 3.72
N LEU A 151 25.46 -15.60 3.14
CA LEU A 151 25.27 -14.22 2.71
C LEU A 151 25.04 -13.26 3.89
N ALA A 152 24.47 -13.71 5.00
CA ALA A 152 24.00 -12.82 6.06
C ALA A 152 25.09 -11.87 6.64
N PRO A 153 26.33 -12.33 6.95
CA PRO A 153 27.40 -11.43 7.37
C PRO A 153 27.74 -10.36 6.32
N THR A 154 27.84 -10.76 5.05
CA THR A 154 28.11 -9.83 3.93
C THR A 154 26.99 -8.82 3.78
N TRP A 155 25.73 -9.26 3.84
CA TRP A 155 24.56 -8.38 3.74
C TRP A 155 24.51 -7.34 4.86
N ARG A 156 24.91 -7.69 6.08
CA ARG A 156 25.03 -6.74 7.21
C ARG A 156 26.09 -5.69 6.97
N LYS A 157 27.29 -6.12 6.57
CA LYS A 157 28.40 -5.19 6.29
C LYS A 157 28.05 -4.27 5.12
N PHE A 158 27.48 -4.83 4.06
CA PHE A 158 26.96 -4.08 2.92
C PHE A 158 25.91 -3.04 3.35
N ALA A 159 24.95 -3.44 4.20
CA ALA A 159 23.92 -2.53 4.70
C ALA A 159 24.50 -1.36 5.50
N GLN A 160 25.50 -1.61 6.34
CA GLN A 160 26.22 -0.56 7.07
C GLN A 160 26.92 0.43 6.14
N GLU A 161 27.54 -0.05 5.07
CA GLU A 161 28.32 0.81 4.17
C GLU A 161 27.48 1.65 3.20
N LEU A 162 26.20 1.29 3.00
CA LEU A 162 25.22 2.04 2.19
C LEU A 162 24.10 2.68 3.04
N GLU A 163 24.27 2.73 4.36
CA GLU A 163 23.30 3.40 5.24
C GLU A 163 23.11 4.86 4.82
N GLY A 164 21.86 5.26 4.59
CA GLY A 164 21.52 6.62 4.14
C GLY A 164 21.62 6.86 2.63
N VAL A 165 22.22 5.94 1.87
CA VAL A 165 22.31 6.05 0.39
C VAL A 165 21.10 5.38 -0.26
N ILE A 166 20.81 4.14 0.13
CA ILE A 166 19.62 3.39 -0.30
C ILE A 166 19.00 2.65 0.88
N ARG A 167 17.78 2.12 0.70
CA ARG A 167 17.16 1.23 1.67
C ARG A 167 17.57 -0.21 1.44
N ILE A 168 18.00 -0.88 2.51
CA ILE A 168 18.39 -2.28 2.47
C ILE A 168 17.38 -3.10 3.26
N ALA A 169 16.84 -4.13 2.61
CA ALA A 169 15.77 -4.94 3.19
C ALA A 169 16.02 -6.44 3.08
N ALA A 170 15.25 -7.20 3.86
CA ALA A 170 15.19 -8.64 3.77
C ALA A 170 13.74 -9.14 3.93
N VAL A 171 13.36 -10.09 3.08
CA VAL A 171 12.04 -10.75 3.08
C VAL A 171 12.25 -12.23 3.38
N ASN A 172 11.55 -12.73 4.42
CA ASN A 172 11.53 -14.15 4.72
C ASN A 172 10.44 -14.83 3.89
N CYS A 173 10.83 -15.60 2.88
CA CYS A 173 9.88 -16.29 2.00
C CYS A 173 9.15 -17.48 2.64
N GLU A 174 9.59 -17.96 3.81
CA GLU A 174 8.82 -18.96 4.58
C GLU A 174 7.62 -18.32 5.28
N ASP A 175 7.78 -17.11 5.81
CA ASP A 175 6.69 -16.36 6.43
C ASP A 175 5.77 -15.74 5.34
N ASP A 176 6.35 -15.23 4.26
CA ASP A 176 5.65 -14.49 3.19
C ASP A 176 5.64 -15.24 1.85
N TYR A 177 5.27 -16.53 1.86
CA TYR A 177 5.25 -17.40 0.67
C TYR A 177 4.48 -16.80 -0.51
N ALA A 178 3.30 -16.22 -0.25
CA ALA A 178 2.47 -15.63 -1.29
C ALA A 178 3.16 -14.48 -2.02
N LEU A 179 3.90 -13.63 -1.29
CA LEU A 179 4.68 -12.55 -1.89
C LEU A 179 5.80 -13.11 -2.78
N CYS A 180 6.61 -14.02 -2.24
CA CYS A 180 7.75 -14.57 -2.98
C CYS A 180 7.30 -15.39 -4.20
N HIS A 181 6.18 -16.10 -4.11
CA HIS A 181 5.58 -16.79 -5.24
C HIS A 181 5.06 -15.80 -6.30
N GLN A 182 4.39 -14.73 -5.89
CA GLN A 182 3.88 -13.69 -6.79
C GLN A 182 5.01 -12.96 -7.54
N LEU A 183 6.17 -12.81 -6.92
CA LEU A 183 7.39 -12.23 -7.54
C LEU A 183 8.24 -13.27 -8.27
N SER A 184 7.78 -14.52 -8.40
CA SER A 184 8.51 -15.62 -9.04
C SER A 184 9.91 -15.86 -8.47
N ILE A 185 10.05 -15.79 -7.14
CA ILE A 185 11.31 -16.11 -6.44
C ILE A 185 11.48 -17.64 -6.36
N GLU A 186 12.25 -18.19 -7.29
CA GLU A 186 12.45 -19.64 -7.43
C GLU A 186 13.64 -20.20 -6.64
N ALA A 187 14.56 -19.34 -6.19
CA ALA A 187 15.78 -19.75 -5.50
C ALA A 187 16.18 -18.77 -4.38
N TYR A 188 16.88 -19.27 -3.36
CA TYR A 188 17.32 -18.47 -2.22
C TYR A 188 18.84 -18.49 -2.04
N PRO A 189 19.45 -17.35 -1.63
CA PRO A 189 18.84 -16.02 -1.63
C PRO A 189 18.69 -15.49 -3.06
N THR A 190 17.64 -14.70 -3.31
CA THR A 190 17.49 -13.88 -4.53
C THR A 190 17.53 -12.41 -4.14
N LEU A 191 18.33 -11.62 -4.86
CA LEU A 191 18.54 -10.20 -4.60
C LEU A 191 17.88 -9.39 -5.71
N LEU A 192 16.93 -8.53 -5.36
CA LEU A 192 16.25 -7.64 -6.31
C LEU A 192 16.49 -6.18 -5.94
N TYR A 193 16.93 -5.38 -6.91
CA TYR A 193 17.11 -3.95 -6.79
C TYR A 193 15.98 -3.19 -7.47
N TYR A 194 15.46 -2.18 -6.79
CA TYR A 194 14.40 -1.32 -7.26
C TYR A 194 14.96 0.10 -7.37
N GLU A 195 14.92 0.66 -8.58
CA GLU A 195 15.18 2.08 -8.78
C GLU A 195 14.09 2.93 -8.10
N LYS A 196 14.35 4.22 -7.93
CA LYS A 196 13.31 5.17 -7.52
C LYS A 196 12.15 5.14 -8.53
N GLU A 197 10.92 5.33 -8.06
CA GLU A 197 9.70 5.32 -8.87
C GLU A 197 9.39 3.98 -9.58
N SER A 198 10.14 2.90 -9.27
CA SER A 198 9.94 1.58 -9.88
C SER A 198 8.75 0.86 -9.27
N HIS A 199 7.97 0.13 -10.08
CA HIS A 199 6.87 -0.68 -9.58
C HIS A 199 7.36 -2.01 -8.95
N MET A 200 6.53 -2.60 -8.06
CA MET A 200 6.90 -3.82 -7.31
C MET A 200 7.35 -5.01 -8.18
N TYR A 201 6.91 -5.08 -9.44
CA TYR A 201 7.23 -6.17 -10.38
C TYR A 201 8.45 -5.86 -11.28
N GLU A 202 9.04 -4.69 -11.17
CA GLU A 202 10.11 -4.20 -12.04
C GLU A 202 11.51 -4.33 -11.42
N GLY A 203 11.62 -5.05 -10.29
CA GLY A 203 12.88 -5.26 -9.61
C GLY A 203 13.92 -5.95 -10.49
N GLU A 204 15.09 -5.34 -10.62
CA GLU A 204 16.22 -5.89 -11.34
C GLU A 204 16.93 -6.96 -10.49
N LYS A 205 17.02 -8.17 -11.05
CA LYS A 205 17.69 -9.29 -10.37
C LYS A 205 19.20 -9.14 -10.43
N TYR A 206 19.84 -9.13 -9.26
CA TYR A 206 21.30 -9.18 -9.17
C TYR A 206 21.81 -10.63 -9.29
N ILE A 207 22.74 -10.83 -10.23
CA ILE A 207 23.31 -12.15 -10.58
C ILE A 207 24.83 -12.23 -10.37
N GLY A 208 25.45 -11.16 -9.86
CA GLY A 208 26.90 -11.08 -9.65
C GLY A 208 27.39 -11.76 -8.37
N ASP A 209 28.68 -11.60 -8.09
CA ASP A 209 29.32 -12.12 -6.89
C ASP A 209 28.79 -11.45 -5.63
N ARG A 210 28.57 -12.22 -4.57
CA ARG A 210 27.94 -11.72 -3.35
C ARG A 210 28.94 -11.19 -2.32
N THR A 211 30.00 -10.54 -2.79
CA THR A 211 30.95 -9.80 -1.94
C THR A 211 30.41 -8.40 -1.64
N VAL A 212 30.92 -7.75 -0.60
CA VAL A 212 30.47 -6.38 -0.26
C VAL A 212 30.80 -5.43 -1.41
N GLU A 213 31.99 -5.57 -1.96
CA GLU A 213 32.53 -4.72 -3.02
C GLU A 213 31.69 -4.83 -4.30
N ALA A 214 31.34 -6.05 -4.71
CA ALA A 214 30.53 -6.28 -5.91
C ALA A 214 29.07 -5.82 -5.75
N LEU A 215 28.49 -5.96 -4.56
CA LEU A 215 27.15 -5.43 -4.25
C LEU A 215 27.15 -3.91 -4.25
N GLN A 216 28.20 -3.28 -3.71
CA GLN A 216 28.36 -1.82 -3.73
C GLN A 216 28.51 -1.29 -5.14
N GLU A 217 29.42 -1.86 -5.94
CA GLU A 217 29.65 -1.43 -7.31
C GLU A 217 28.37 -1.49 -8.13
N PHE A 218 27.60 -2.57 -7.96
CA PHE A 218 26.28 -2.69 -8.59
C PHE A 218 25.34 -1.56 -8.19
N VAL A 219 25.14 -1.30 -6.89
CA VAL A 219 24.23 -0.22 -6.45
C VAL A 219 24.72 1.15 -6.92
N LEU A 220 26.00 1.45 -6.76
CA LEU A 220 26.59 2.73 -7.17
C LEU A 220 26.43 2.97 -8.67
N SER A 221 26.46 1.91 -9.50
CA SER A 221 26.22 2.02 -10.94
C SER A 221 24.79 2.42 -11.30
N LYS A 222 23.83 2.21 -10.40
CA LYS A 222 22.41 2.54 -10.58
C LYS A 222 22.05 3.93 -10.05
N LEU A 223 22.86 4.50 -9.18
CA LEU A 223 22.61 5.82 -8.62
C LEU A 223 22.81 6.91 -9.69
N LYS A 224 21.74 7.64 -9.99
CA LYS A 224 21.75 8.81 -10.87
C LYS A 224 22.08 10.04 -10.03
N VAL A 225 23.37 10.26 -9.75
CA VAL A 225 23.84 11.44 -9.01
C VAL A 225 24.41 12.50 -9.94
N ASP A 226 24.10 13.76 -9.67
CA ASP A 226 24.71 14.91 -10.35
C ASP A 226 25.88 15.44 -9.52
N ILE A 227 27.09 15.23 -10.01
CA ILE A 227 28.32 15.78 -9.42
C ILE A 227 28.92 16.72 -10.45
N GLN A 228 28.86 18.02 -10.17
CA GLN A 228 29.26 19.04 -11.14
C GLN A 228 30.73 19.40 -10.99
N GLU A 229 31.42 19.58 -12.12
CA GLU A 229 32.77 20.13 -12.12
C GLU A 229 32.68 21.67 -12.12
N ILE A 230 33.30 22.27 -11.10
CA ILE A 230 33.23 23.70 -10.83
C ILE A 230 34.59 24.32 -11.17
N SER A 231 34.52 25.39 -11.96
CA SER A 231 35.67 26.17 -12.41
C SER A 231 35.42 27.65 -12.18
N SER A 232 36.47 28.45 -12.32
CA SER A 232 36.37 29.90 -12.21
C SER A 232 35.38 30.52 -13.22
N GLU A 233 35.11 29.84 -14.34
CA GLU A 233 34.19 30.31 -15.39
C GLU A 233 32.70 30.12 -15.04
N ASN A 234 32.36 29.07 -14.29
CA ASN A 234 30.98 28.76 -13.90
C ASN A 234 30.66 29.14 -12.44
N TRP A 235 31.66 29.55 -11.66
CA TRP A 235 31.49 29.92 -10.27
C TRP A 235 30.42 31.00 -10.04
N ASP A 236 30.44 32.05 -10.86
CA ASP A 236 29.53 33.20 -10.73
C ASP A 236 28.07 32.89 -11.12
N THR A 237 27.81 31.77 -11.81
CA THR A 237 26.45 31.33 -12.13
C THR A 237 25.91 30.31 -11.13
N LEU A 238 26.79 29.59 -10.44
CA LEU A 238 26.46 28.56 -9.46
C LEU A 238 26.36 29.10 -8.02
N ASN A 239 26.80 30.35 -7.81
CA ASN A 239 26.79 31.07 -6.55
C ASN A 239 25.39 31.54 -6.09
N LYS A 240 24.36 30.69 -6.12
CA LYS A 240 23.04 31.01 -5.52
C LYS A 240 22.39 29.88 -4.73
N VAL A 241 23.09 28.76 -4.53
CA VAL A 241 22.56 27.56 -3.87
C VAL A 241 23.58 26.95 -2.89
N GLN A 242 23.14 26.03 -2.02
CA GLN A 242 24.01 25.34 -1.06
C GLN A 242 24.81 24.22 -1.76
N TRP A 243 26.12 24.17 -1.49
CA TRP A 243 27.03 23.19 -2.08
C TRP A 243 27.86 22.46 -1.02
N LEU A 244 28.11 21.18 -1.24
CA LEU A 244 29.26 20.48 -0.69
C LEU A 244 30.33 20.40 -1.78
N LEU A 245 31.41 21.15 -1.60
CA LEU A 245 32.50 21.29 -2.56
C LEU A 245 33.69 20.42 -2.16
N PHE A 246 34.15 19.59 -3.10
CA PHE A 246 35.39 18.85 -3.01
C PHE A 246 36.49 19.62 -3.74
N LEU A 247 37.44 20.18 -2.97
CA LEU A 247 38.57 20.95 -3.49
C LEU A 247 39.69 19.98 -3.89
N CYS A 248 39.65 19.51 -5.13
CA CYS A 248 40.54 18.48 -5.68
C CYS A 248 41.46 19.03 -6.77
N GLY A 249 42.21 20.08 -6.44
CA GLY A 249 43.28 20.59 -7.31
C GLY A 249 44.41 19.58 -7.52
N ASP A 250 45.28 19.82 -8.49
CA ASP A 250 46.27 18.87 -9.03
C ASP A 250 47.22 18.27 -7.98
N SER A 251 47.38 18.94 -6.84
CA SER A 251 48.31 18.57 -5.76
C SER A 251 47.63 17.99 -4.51
N ASN A 252 46.30 17.84 -4.50
CA ASN A 252 45.57 17.42 -3.30
C ASN A 252 45.51 15.89 -3.12
N VAL A 253 46.44 15.37 -2.32
CA VAL A 253 46.51 13.94 -1.96
C VAL A 253 45.31 13.47 -1.12
N ASN A 254 44.60 14.38 -0.47
CA ASN A 254 43.47 14.06 0.41
C ASN A 254 42.10 14.16 -0.30
N CYS A 255 42.07 14.34 -1.62
CA CYS A 255 40.80 14.36 -2.37
C CYS A 255 40.01 13.05 -2.13
N PRO A 256 38.71 13.13 -1.77
CA PRO A 256 37.90 11.94 -1.54
C PRO A 256 37.80 11.03 -2.77
N GLU A 257 37.75 9.72 -2.54
CA GLU A 257 37.52 8.76 -3.63
C GLU A 257 36.17 9.00 -4.31
N ARG A 258 36.09 8.67 -5.61
CA ARG A 258 34.87 8.83 -6.41
C ARG A 258 33.65 8.16 -5.79
N VAL A 259 33.85 6.99 -5.18
CA VAL A 259 32.79 6.24 -4.47
C VAL A 259 32.23 7.05 -3.32
N THR A 260 33.09 7.67 -2.51
CA THR A 260 32.68 8.52 -1.39
C THR A 260 31.88 9.72 -1.87
N MET A 261 32.31 10.37 -2.95
CA MET A 261 31.59 11.50 -3.52
C MET A 261 30.20 11.12 -4.04
N ILE A 262 30.06 9.97 -4.71
CA ILE A 262 28.76 9.44 -5.16
C ILE A 262 27.83 9.18 -3.98
N LYS A 263 28.32 8.50 -2.93
CA LYS A 263 27.52 8.22 -1.73
C LYS A 263 27.03 9.51 -1.07
N LEU A 264 27.90 10.53 -0.96
CA LEU A 264 27.54 11.82 -0.40
C LEU A 264 26.53 12.56 -1.29
N ALA A 265 26.72 12.58 -2.60
CA ALA A 265 25.79 13.20 -3.54
C ALA A 265 24.40 12.56 -3.49
N ALA A 266 24.32 11.23 -3.43
CA ALA A 266 23.06 10.52 -3.27
C ALA A 266 22.40 10.80 -1.91
N SER A 267 23.19 10.87 -0.84
CA SER A 267 22.68 11.14 0.52
C SER A 267 22.18 12.58 0.69
N LEU A 268 22.75 13.53 -0.05
CA LEU A 268 22.43 14.96 -0.02
C LEU A 268 21.44 15.37 -1.11
N GLU A 269 20.90 14.42 -1.86
CA GLU A 269 20.00 14.69 -2.97
C GLU A 269 18.75 15.48 -2.51
N GLY A 270 18.58 16.67 -3.09
CA GLY A 270 17.54 17.63 -2.74
C GLY A 270 17.82 18.49 -1.51
N LEU A 271 18.99 18.35 -0.87
CA LEU A 271 19.45 19.19 0.24
C LEU A 271 20.56 20.14 -0.20
N ALA A 272 21.61 19.59 -0.80
CA ALA A 272 22.78 20.35 -1.24
C ALA A 272 23.32 19.74 -2.53
N PHE A 273 23.78 20.61 -3.42
CA PHE A 273 24.50 20.15 -4.62
C PHE A 273 25.90 19.70 -4.24
N VAL A 274 26.43 18.76 -5.01
CA VAL A 274 27.80 18.26 -4.79
C VAL A 274 28.65 18.65 -5.99
N GLY A 275 29.77 19.30 -5.71
CA GLY A 275 30.66 19.83 -6.73
C GLY A 275 32.10 19.44 -6.49
N ILE A 276 32.87 19.31 -7.58
CA ILE A 276 34.32 19.10 -7.54
C ILE A 276 34.99 20.32 -8.16
N VAL A 277 35.87 20.97 -7.40
CA VAL A 277 36.68 22.09 -7.85
C VAL A 277 38.10 21.58 -8.12
N LYS A 278 38.54 21.59 -9.38
CA LYS A 278 39.92 21.23 -9.75
C LYS A 278 40.82 22.42 -9.99
N ASP A 279 40.24 23.61 -10.16
CA ASP A 279 40.97 24.85 -10.33
C ASP A 279 41.71 25.22 -9.03
N ASN A 280 43.04 25.30 -9.10
CA ASN A 280 43.88 25.55 -7.93
C ASN A 280 43.67 26.97 -7.34
N GLU A 281 43.47 27.98 -8.19
CA GLU A 281 43.24 29.36 -7.76
C GLU A 281 41.89 29.49 -7.07
N LEU A 282 40.86 28.87 -7.63
CA LEU A 282 39.53 28.82 -7.02
C LEU A 282 39.54 28.04 -5.69
N CYS A 283 40.30 26.94 -5.60
CA CYS A 283 40.46 26.20 -4.34
C CYS A 283 41.09 27.09 -3.24
N GLU A 284 42.09 27.90 -3.57
CA GLU A 284 42.71 28.85 -2.64
C GLU A 284 41.74 29.97 -2.24
N ASN A 285 40.95 30.48 -3.17
CA ASN A 285 39.94 31.51 -2.91
C ASN A 285 38.81 31.01 -2.00
N ILE A 286 38.37 29.76 -2.18
CA ILE A 286 37.30 29.14 -1.38
C ILE A 286 37.79 28.76 0.03
N SER A 287 39.07 28.37 0.18
CA SER A 287 39.59 27.89 1.47
C SER A 287 41.06 28.24 1.71
N LEU A 288 41.31 28.85 2.87
CA LEU A 288 42.65 29.19 3.38
C LEU A 288 43.55 27.97 3.64
N SER A 289 43.00 26.75 3.66
CA SER A 289 43.71 25.49 4.04
C SER A 289 43.26 24.30 3.17
N HIS A 290 42.90 24.52 1.90
CA HIS A 290 42.31 23.51 1.00
C HIS A 290 43.11 22.19 0.89
N LYS A 291 44.43 22.21 1.10
CA LYS A 291 45.31 21.02 1.08
C LYS A 291 45.12 20.08 2.27
N GLU A 292 44.70 20.60 3.42
CA GLU A 292 44.41 19.81 4.63
C GLU A 292 42.91 19.57 4.82
N LYS A 293 42.06 20.42 4.23
CA LYS A 293 40.59 20.35 4.31
C LYS A 293 39.99 20.34 2.90
N PRO A 294 39.89 19.16 2.27
CA PRO A 294 39.46 19.04 0.88
C PRO A 294 37.94 19.16 0.70
N ILE A 295 37.16 19.27 1.79
CA ILE A 295 35.70 19.34 1.76
C ILE A 295 35.27 20.67 2.37
N VAL A 296 34.48 21.46 1.64
CA VAL A 296 33.94 22.73 2.09
C VAL A 296 32.44 22.72 1.87
N PHE A 297 31.67 22.99 2.92
CA PHE A 297 30.26 23.33 2.78
C PHE A 297 30.16 24.82 2.46
N TRP A 298 29.67 25.14 1.26
CA TRP A 298 29.54 26.49 0.76
C TRP A 298 28.08 26.89 0.73
N GLN A 299 27.73 27.89 1.54
CA GLN A 299 26.42 28.50 1.56
C GLN A 299 26.58 30.01 1.48
N ILE A 300 25.71 30.64 0.71
CA ILE A 300 25.74 32.08 0.52
C ILE A 300 24.93 32.72 1.62
N GLN A 301 25.58 33.62 2.36
CA GLN A 301 24.89 34.54 3.24
C GLN A 301 24.30 35.68 2.40
N GLU A 302 23.24 35.41 1.64
CA GLU A 302 22.39 36.49 1.13
C GLU A 302 21.29 36.72 2.17
N ASN A 303 21.51 37.78 2.96
CA ASN A 303 20.73 38.28 4.09
C ASN A 303 21.01 37.61 5.45
N ASN A 304 21.09 38.44 6.49
CA ASN A 304 21.31 38.11 7.91
C ASN A 304 20.21 37.23 8.57
N TYR A 305 19.38 36.56 7.78
CA TYR A 305 18.37 35.61 8.24
C TYR A 305 18.59 34.29 7.51
N SER A 306 19.20 33.33 8.18
CA SER A 306 19.13 31.94 7.77
C SER A 306 17.70 31.43 8.03
N ASP A 307 17.09 30.75 7.05
CA ASP A 307 15.82 30.01 7.24
C ASP A 307 15.97 28.84 8.24
N GLU A 308 17.22 28.56 8.65
CA GLU A 308 17.59 27.63 9.71
C GLU A 308 17.93 28.42 10.99
N GLY A 309 17.24 28.11 12.09
CA GLY A 309 17.41 28.79 13.37
C GLY A 309 17.62 27.81 14.53
N LEU A 310 18.55 28.13 15.43
CA LEU A 310 18.77 27.37 16.67
C LEU A 310 18.01 28.03 17.83
N ILE A 311 17.05 27.31 18.42
CA ILE A 311 16.35 27.75 19.63
C ILE A 311 17.01 27.12 20.86
N HIS A 312 17.58 27.95 21.74
CA HIS A 312 18.16 27.48 23.00
C HIS A 312 17.07 27.38 24.08
N CYS A 313 16.41 26.23 24.22
CA CYS A 313 15.30 26.04 25.15
C CYS A 313 15.62 26.30 26.63
N GLY A 314 16.90 26.22 27.04
CA GLY A 314 17.31 26.67 28.37
C GLY A 314 17.18 28.18 28.61
N ARG A 315 17.22 28.99 27.54
CA ARG A 315 17.03 30.46 27.59
C ARG A 315 15.61 30.86 27.22
N SER A 316 14.98 30.12 26.31
CA SER A 316 13.63 30.35 25.81
C SER A 316 12.67 29.25 26.28
N SER A 317 12.66 28.96 27.58
CA SER A 317 11.90 27.84 28.16
C SER A 317 10.39 27.97 27.94
N ALA A 318 9.85 29.19 28.00
CA ALA A 318 8.44 29.46 27.74
C ALA A 318 8.05 29.10 26.29
N LEU A 319 8.88 29.48 25.30
CA LEU A 319 8.65 29.17 23.89
C LEU A 319 8.72 27.66 23.62
N CYS A 320 9.75 26.99 24.14
CA CYS A 320 9.87 25.54 23.95
C CYS A 320 8.76 24.77 24.66
N SER A 321 8.30 25.27 25.82
CA SER A 321 7.14 24.70 26.52
C SER A 321 5.85 24.92 25.73
N SER A 322 5.64 26.09 25.10
CA SER A 322 4.45 26.32 24.27
C SER A 322 4.45 25.52 22.97
N LEU A 323 5.64 25.22 22.43
CA LEU A 323 5.82 24.29 21.31
C LEU A 323 5.91 22.83 21.76
N HIS A 324 5.75 22.57 23.07
CA HIS A 324 5.76 21.25 23.69
C HIS A 324 7.02 20.41 23.38
N VAL A 325 8.17 21.08 23.25
CA VAL A 325 9.46 20.43 23.05
C VAL A 325 9.91 19.79 24.37
N ALA A 326 9.69 18.48 24.49
CA ALA A 326 10.00 17.71 25.69
C ALA A 326 11.26 16.84 25.58
N ARG A 327 11.84 16.72 24.37
CA ARG A 327 13.02 15.90 24.06
C ARG A 327 14.10 16.76 23.43
N TYR A 328 15.37 16.40 23.64
CA TYR A 328 16.52 17.07 23.03
C TYR A 328 17.52 16.05 22.45
N PRO A 329 18.09 16.31 21.26
CA PRO A 329 17.67 17.34 20.30
C PRO A 329 16.25 17.06 19.75
N THR A 330 15.55 18.10 19.32
CA THR A 330 14.29 18.00 18.57
C THR A 330 14.41 18.90 17.35
N TRP A 331 14.01 18.39 16.19
CA TRP A 331 14.01 19.10 14.92
C TRP A 331 12.59 19.53 14.61
N GLY A 332 12.41 20.69 14.00
CA GLY A 332 11.09 21.17 13.63
C GLY A 332 11.14 22.03 12.37
N ILE A 333 10.01 22.08 11.67
CA ILE A 333 9.84 22.88 10.46
C ILE A 333 8.71 23.86 10.75
N LEU A 334 8.97 25.15 10.53
CA LEU A 334 7.91 26.14 10.46
C LEU A 334 7.42 26.23 9.02
N LYS A 335 6.10 26.21 8.86
CA LYS A 335 5.40 26.27 7.60
C LYS A 335 4.78 27.63 7.38
N VAL A 336 4.45 27.91 6.12
CA VAL A 336 3.68 29.09 5.73
C VAL A 336 2.36 29.12 6.51
N GLY A 337 1.98 30.31 7.01
CA GLY A 337 0.78 30.47 7.84
C GLY A 337 0.99 30.20 9.34
N GLY A 338 2.23 29.97 9.80
CA GLY A 338 2.56 29.81 11.22
C GLY A 338 2.37 28.41 11.78
N ALA A 339 1.96 27.45 10.94
CA ALA A 339 1.94 26.05 11.31
C ALA A 339 3.37 25.50 11.49
N PHE A 340 3.50 24.41 12.22
CA PHE A 340 4.79 23.75 12.41
C PHE A 340 4.64 22.24 12.50
N GLU A 341 5.74 21.52 12.30
CA GLU A 341 5.85 20.09 12.57
C GLU A 341 7.11 19.80 13.39
N LEU A 342 7.07 18.76 14.21
CA LEU A 342 8.24 18.27 14.96
C LEU A 342 8.66 16.88 14.44
N HIS A 343 9.97 16.65 14.40
CA HIS A 343 10.53 15.34 14.07
C HIS A 343 10.36 14.38 15.25
N HIS A 344 9.80 13.20 14.97
CA HIS A 344 9.59 12.14 15.95
C HIS A 344 10.40 10.87 15.63
N GLY A 345 11.22 10.90 14.58
CA GLY A 345 12.07 9.79 14.15
C GLY A 345 13.36 9.64 14.97
N ARG A 346 14.32 8.91 14.41
CA ARG A 346 15.67 8.84 14.98
C ARG A 346 16.44 10.11 14.61
N ASP A 347 17.36 10.53 15.47
CA ASP A 347 18.24 11.67 15.24
C ASP A 347 19.41 11.28 14.32
N VAL A 348 19.08 10.78 13.12
CA VAL A 348 20.02 10.37 12.07
C VAL A 348 19.84 11.27 10.86
N LEU A 349 20.94 11.74 10.28
CA LEU A 349 20.97 12.78 9.23
C LEU A 349 19.95 12.52 8.11
N HIS A 350 19.91 11.30 7.55
CA HIS A 350 18.99 10.95 6.47
C HIS A 350 17.51 11.04 6.86
N GLU A 351 17.15 10.62 8.09
CA GLU A 351 15.76 10.70 8.57
C GLU A 351 15.35 12.16 8.81
N VAL A 352 16.24 12.96 9.41
CA VAL A 352 16.01 14.39 9.65
C VAL A 352 15.92 15.15 8.31
N ALA A 353 16.79 14.84 7.37
CA ALA A 353 16.79 15.40 6.02
C ALA A 353 15.51 15.05 5.24
N THR A 354 15.07 13.79 5.31
CA THR A 354 13.81 13.37 4.69
C THR A 354 12.63 14.09 5.31
N PHE A 355 12.59 14.19 6.65
CA PHE A 355 11.60 15.00 7.36
C PHE A 355 11.61 16.46 6.90
N ALA A 356 12.78 17.09 6.82
CA ALA A 356 12.95 18.47 6.36
C ALA A 356 12.39 18.67 4.95
N ARG A 357 12.83 17.83 4.00
CA ARG A 357 12.41 17.88 2.60
C ARG A 357 10.90 17.69 2.43
N ASP A 358 10.34 16.67 3.06
CA ASP A 358 8.92 16.31 2.90
C ASP A 358 8.01 17.28 3.67
N GLY A 359 8.45 17.76 4.83
CA GLY A 359 7.74 18.75 5.62
C GLY A 359 7.64 20.11 4.94
N VAL A 360 8.69 20.55 4.23
CA VAL A 360 8.67 21.80 3.44
C VAL A 360 7.70 21.70 2.26
N LYS A 361 7.64 20.54 1.58
CA LYS A 361 6.71 20.33 0.45
C LYS A 361 5.24 20.22 0.88
N SER A 362 4.98 19.67 2.07
CA SER A 362 3.63 19.46 2.59
C SER A 362 3.06 20.73 3.24
N THR A 363 2.77 21.75 2.44
CA THR A 363 2.22 23.03 2.91
C THR A 363 0.83 22.91 3.54
N ASN A 364 0.04 21.93 3.11
CA ASN A 364 -1.33 21.65 3.57
C ASN A 364 -1.39 20.61 4.72
N LEU A 365 -0.45 20.64 5.67
CA LEU A 365 -0.47 19.77 6.86
C LEU A 365 -0.05 20.55 8.10
N HIS A 366 -0.94 20.61 9.10
CA HIS A 366 -0.79 21.48 10.26
C HIS A 366 -0.75 20.70 11.57
N ALA A 367 0.21 20.98 12.46
CA ALA A 367 0.07 20.55 13.86
C ALA A 367 -0.98 21.42 14.55
N LEU A 368 -2.00 20.80 15.13
CA LEU A 368 -3.16 21.46 15.69
C LEU A 368 -3.12 21.46 17.23
N SER A 369 -3.38 22.62 17.82
CA SER A 369 -3.68 22.75 19.24
C SER A 369 -5.17 22.51 19.52
N PRO A 370 -5.58 22.36 20.80
CA PRO A 370 -6.99 22.27 21.14
C PRO A 370 -7.79 23.51 20.72
N ALA A 371 -7.18 24.70 20.75
CA ALA A 371 -7.85 25.92 20.31
C ALA A 371 -8.12 25.89 18.80
N ASP A 372 -7.14 25.45 18.02
CA ASP A 372 -7.28 25.27 16.57
C ASP A 372 -8.38 24.24 16.28
N PHE A 373 -8.36 23.10 16.98
CA PHE A 373 -9.36 22.05 16.80
C PHE A 373 -10.80 22.55 17.02
N TYR A 374 -11.05 23.37 18.05
CA TYR A 374 -12.40 23.89 18.28
C TYR A 374 -12.83 24.93 17.24
N ASN A 375 -11.89 25.60 16.58
CA ASN A 375 -12.19 26.50 15.47
C ASN A 375 -12.55 25.69 14.21
N ILE A 376 -11.76 24.67 13.85
CA ILE A 376 -11.93 23.91 12.60
C ILE A 376 -13.25 23.12 12.54
N VAL A 377 -13.78 22.63 13.67
CA VAL A 377 -15.04 21.87 13.68
C VAL A 377 -16.24 22.74 13.29
N ASN A 378 -16.07 24.07 13.32
CA ASN A 378 -17.09 25.04 12.94
C ASN A 378 -16.82 25.71 11.58
N GLU A 379 -15.75 25.32 10.88
CA GLU A 379 -15.42 25.86 9.55
C GLU A 379 -16.17 25.14 8.44
N GLU A 380 -16.38 25.82 7.31
CA GLU A 380 -16.99 25.24 6.11
C GLU A 380 -16.03 24.28 5.39
N THR A 381 -14.72 24.50 5.52
CA THR A 381 -13.69 23.67 4.88
C THR A 381 -13.50 22.36 5.65
N PRO A 382 -13.58 21.18 4.99
CA PRO A 382 -13.31 19.91 5.64
C PRO A 382 -11.86 19.77 6.13
N TRP A 383 -11.68 19.01 7.22
CA TRP A 383 -10.38 18.71 7.81
C TRP A 383 -10.16 17.20 7.97
N PHE A 384 -9.03 16.69 7.50
CA PHE A 384 -8.59 15.31 7.74
C PHE A 384 -7.48 15.29 8.80
N VAL A 385 -7.79 14.74 9.97
CA VAL A 385 -6.96 14.86 11.18
C VAL A 385 -6.43 13.50 11.63
N ASP A 386 -5.12 13.45 11.86
CA ASP A 386 -4.41 12.34 12.51
C ASP A 386 -4.27 12.57 14.02
N TRP A 387 -4.92 11.71 14.80
CA TRP A 387 -4.82 11.65 16.25
C TRP A 387 -3.75 10.64 16.63
N TYR A 388 -2.60 11.12 17.11
CA TYR A 388 -1.40 10.31 17.21
C TYR A 388 -0.67 10.45 18.56
N ALA A 389 0.35 9.62 18.75
CA ALA A 389 1.30 9.75 19.83
C ALA A 389 2.74 9.66 19.29
N PRO A 390 3.69 10.53 19.69
CA PRO A 390 5.06 10.52 19.16
C PRO A 390 5.82 9.20 19.38
N TRP A 391 5.54 8.49 20.48
CA TRP A 391 6.18 7.22 20.81
C TRP A 391 5.62 6.04 20.00
N CYS A 392 4.46 6.20 19.34
CA CYS A 392 3.76 5.14 18.64
C CYS A 392 4.43 4.84 17.28
N PRO A 393 4.99 3.63 17.06
CA PRO A 393 5.65 3.30 15.80
C PRO A 393 4.74 3.35 14.56
N PRO A 394 3.50 2.82 14.59
CA PRO A 394 2.57 2.98 13.47
C PRO A 394 2.27 4.45 13.14
N CYS A 395 2.19 5.32 14.15
CA CYS A 395 1.98 6.76 13.98
C CYS A 395 3.16 7.41 13.26
N ARG A 396 4.39 7.08 13.65
CA ARG A 396 5.60 7.58 12.98
C ARG A 396 5.72 7.10 11.53
N LYS A 397 5.25 5.88 11.23
CA LYS A 397 5.15 5.36 9.87
C LYS A 397 4.07 6.08 9.04
N LEU A 398 3.00 6.56 9.67
CA LEU A 398 1.90 7.26 9.00
C LEU A 398 2.25 8.69 8.59
N LEU A 399 3.01 9.44 9.41
CA LEU A 399 3.26 10.86 9.15
C LEU A 399 3.81 11.17 7.73
N PRO A 400 4.79 10.43 7.18
CA PRO A 400 5.22 10.64 5.79
C PRO A 400 4.10 10.38 4.76
N GLU A 401 3.27 9.36 4.97
CA GLU A 401 2.15 9.04 4.09
C GLU A 401 1.06 10.11 4.14
N LEU A 402 0.82 10.68 5.32
CA LEU A 402 -0.10 11.80 5.49
C LEU A 402 0.40 13.07 4.79
N ARG A 403 1.72 13.37 4.87
CA ARG A 403 2.35 14.47 4.13
C ARG A 403 2.24 14.31 2.62
N LYS A 404 2.41 13.08 2.11
CA LYS A 404 2.25 12.79 0.68
C LYS A 404 0.80 13.01 0.25
N ALA A 405 -0.15 12.42 0.98
CA ALA A 405 -1.58 12.60 0.69
C ALA A 405 -1.98 14.08 0.72
N SER A 406 -1.51 14.85 1.71
CA SER A 406 -1.86 16.27 1.84
C SER A 406 -1.38 17.13 0.65
N GLN A 407 -0.34 16.70 -0.06
CA GLN A 407 0.16 17.39 -1.25
C GLN A 407 -0.74 17.22 -2.48
N GLU A 408 -1.61 16.20 -2.51
CA GLU A 408 -2.53 15.97 -3.63
C GLU A 408 -3.75 16.92 -3.62
N PHE A 409 -3.99 17.62 -2.51
CA PHE A 409 -5.21 18.39 -2.30
C PHE A 409 -4.93 19.87 -2.04
N GLU A 410 -5.74 20.71 -2.70
CA GLU A 410 -5.80 22.15 -2.49
C GLU A 410 -6.36 22.46 -1.09
N PRO A 411 -5.70 23.33 -0.28
CA PRO A 411 -6.16 23.70 1.06
C PRO A 411 -7.59 24.24 1.10
N GLU A 412 -8.07 24.88 0.02
CA GLU A 412 -9.42 25.42 -0.09
C GLU A 412 -10.50 24.32 -0.17
N LYS A 413 -10.14 23.09 -0.57
CA LYS A 413 -11.06 21.95 -0.68
C LYS A 413 -11.03 21.07 0.55
N ILE A 414 -9.85 20.87 1.13
CA ILE A 414 -9.65 20.11 2.36
C ILE A 414 -8.30 20.47 2.98
N GLN A 415 -8.26 20.51 4.31
CA GLN A 415 -7.04 20.72 5.07
C GLN A 415 -6.64 19.46 5.85
N PHE A 416 -5.35 19.28 6.11
CA PHE A 416 -4.86 18.15 6.90
C PHE A 416 -4.25 18.62 8.21
N GLY A 417 -4.45 17.83 9.27
CA GLY A 417 -3.92 18.16 10.58
C GLY A 417 -3.42 16.98 11.38
N THR A 418 -2.59 17.24 12.39
CA THR A 418 -2.13 16.27 13.38
C THR A 418 -2.40 16.79 14.79
N ILE A 419 -2.85 15.91 15.69
CA ILE A 419 -3.05 16.22 17.11
C ILE A 419 -2.27 15.21 17.95
N ASP A 420 -1.34 15.72 18.75
CA ASP A 420 -0.57 14.92 19.71
C ASP A 420 -1.40 14.65 20.96
N CYS A 421 -1.89 13.42 21.09
CA CYS A 421 -2.67 12.96 22.23
C CYS A 421 -1.85 12.75 23.51
N THR A 422 -0.52 12.73 23.43
CA THR A 422 0.32 12.71 24.63
C THR A 422 0.31 14.06 25.34
N LEU A 423 0.16 15.15 24.58
CA LEU A 423 0.05 16.52 25.05
C LEU A 423 -1.40 16.89 25.36
N HIS A 424 -2.34 16.49 24.50
CA HIS A 424 -3.75 16.90 24.57
C HIS A 424 -4.70 15.76 24.96
N ARG A 425 -4.34 15.03 26.03
CA ARG A 425 -5.09 13.84 26.50
C ARG A 425 -6.58 14.09 26.69
N THR A 426 -6.94 15.21 27.32
CA THR A 426 -8.35 15.55 27.61
C THR A 426 -9.18 15.71 26.36
N LEU A 427 -8.62 16.34 25.31
CA LEU A 427 -9.27 16.49 24.01
C LEU A 427 -9.46 15.12 23.35
N CYS A 428 -8.40 14.32 23.26
CA CYS A 428 -8.46 13.01 22.62
C CYS A 428 -9.46 12.06 23.30
N THR A 429 -9.52 12.06 24.63
CA THR A 429 -10.53 11.28 25.36
C THR A 429 -11.94 11.77 25.09
N LYS A 430 -12.16 13.09 25.00
CA LYS A 430 -13.47 13.67 24.71
C LYS A 430 -13.98 13.32 23.31
N GLU A 431 -13.08 13.32 22.32
CA GLU A 431 -13.37 12.91 20.94
C GLU A 431 -13.40 11.37 20.76
N GLY A 432 -13.28 10.59 21.84
CA GLY A 432 -13.41 9.13 21.80
C GLY A 432 -12.23 8.39 21.17
N ILE A 433 -11.04 9.01 21.14
CA ILE A 433 -9.83 8.40 20.58
C ILE A 433 -9.22 7.41 21.58
N ASN A 434 -9.34 6.12 21.27
CA ASN A 434 -8.89 5.01 22.15
C ASN A 434 -7.65 4.26 21.64
N SER A 435 -7.19 4.56 20.42
CA SER A 435 -6.04 3.92 19.79
C SER A 435 -5.28 4.92 18.91
N TYR A 436 -4.00 4.67 18.66
CA TYR A 436 -3.17 5.53 17.83
C TYR A 436 -2.46 4.72 16.71
N PRO A 437 -2.34 5.27 15.49
CA PRO A 437 -3.01 6.50 15.04
C PRO A 437 -4.51 6.27 14.84
N THR A 438 -5.31 7.33 14.94
CA THR A 438 -6.71 7.33 14.51
C THR A 438 -6.91 8.48 13.54
N LEU A 439 -7.33 8.17 12.32
CA LEU A 439 -7.56 9.15 11.26
C LEU A 439 -9.06 9.47 11.16
N VAL A 440 -9.40 10.75 11.18
CA VAL A 440 -10.78 11.23 11.19
C VAL A 440 -10.97 12.38 10.23
N LEU A 441 -12.01 12.32 9.40
CA LEU A 441 -12.49 13.45 8.61
C LEU A 441 -13.58 14.20 9.38
N TYR A 442 -13.42 15.52 9.44
CA TYR A 442 -14.40 16.48 9.93
C TYR A 442 -14.91 17.29 8.73
N ASN A 443 -16.23 17.30 8.53
CA ASN A 443 -16.89 18.11 7.50
C ASN A 443 -18.14 18.76 8.12
N GLY A 444 -17.97 19.96 8.67
CA GLY A 444 -18.96 20.59 9.55
C GLY A 444 -19.32 19.68 10.73
N THR A 445 -20.61 19.38 10.89
CA THR A 445 -21.10 18.48 11.96
C THR A 445 -20.88 16.99 11.68
N GLN A 446 -20.45 16.62 10.46
CA GLN A 446 -20.27 15.23 10.08
C GLN A 446 -18.83 14.77 10.42
N THR A 447 -18.73 13.66 11.16
CA THR A 447 -17.46 13.02 11.48
C THR A 447 -17.39 11.63 10.87
N GLN A 448 -16.26 11.29 10.24
CA GLN A 448 -16.04 9.98 9.63
C GLN A 448 -14.66 9.42 9.94
N PHE A 449 -14.63 8.23 10.52
CA PHE A 449 -13.40 7.50 10.82
C PHE A 449 -12.86 6.79 9.59
N PHE A 450 -11.55 6.88 9.39
CA PHE A 450 -10.86 6.12 8.35
C PHE A 450 -10.53 4.72 8.87
N HIS A 451 -10.96 3.69 8.14
CA HIS A 451 -10.77 2.28 8.49
C HIS A 451 -9.89 1.49 7.49
N GLY A 452 -9.30 2.19 6.52
CA GLY A 452 -8.44 1.61 5.49
C GLY A 452 -7.01 1.36 5.97
N VAL A 453 -6.16 0.89 5.04
CA VAL A 453 -4.71 0.86 5.26
C VAL A 453 -4.22 2.31 5.18
N PRO A 454 -3.51 2.84 6.20
CA PRO A 454 -3.19 4.26 6.27
C PRO A 454 -1.93 4.58 5.45
N ASN A 455 -2.03 4.44 4.12
CA ASN A 455 -1.03 4.89 3.15
C ASN A 455 -1.57 6.05 2.32
N SER A 456 -0.67 6.78 1.67
CA SER A 456 -0.98 7.99 0.88
C SER A 456 -2.10 7.75 -0.14
N ALA A 457 -1.99 6.70 -0.95
CA ALA A 457 -2.98 6.37 -1.99
C ALA A 457 -4.38 6.08 -1.42
N SER A 458 -4.47 5.33 -0.32
CA SER A 458 -5.74 4.96 0.33
C SER A 458 -6.37 6.14 1.06
N ILE A 459 -5.54 6.98 1.69
CA ILE A 459 -5.98 8.24 2.30
C ILE A 459 -6.52 9.16 1.21
N ALA A 460 -5.79 9.33 0.10
CA ALA A 460 -6.22 10.17 -1.00
C ALA A 460 -7.50 9.63 -1.67
N GLU A 461 -7.63 8.31 -1.85
CA GLU A 461 -8.88 7.70 -2.35
C GLU A 461 -10.05 8.00 -1.42
N PHE A 462 -9.87 7.80 -0.12
CA PHE A 462 -10.90 8.10 0.88
C PHE A 462 -11.28 9.58 0.85
N VAL A 463 -10.30 10.49 0.89
CA VAL A 463 -10.54 11.93 0.88
C VAL A 463 -11.27 12.37 -0.40
N ARG A 464 -10.86 11.87 -1.59
CA ARG A 464 -11.56 12.14 -2.85
C ARG A 464 -13.01 11.69 -2.82
N ASP A 465 -13.26 10.50 -2.30
CA ASP A 465 -14.62 9.94 -2.18
C ASP A 465 -15.49 10.73 -1.21
N MET A 466 -14.88 11.41 -0.25
CA MET A 466 -15.56 12.19 0.77
C MET A 466 -15.86 13.63 0.33
N ILE A 467 -14.95 14.24 -0.42
CA ILE A 467 -15.16 15.58 -1.00
C ILE A 467 -16.18 15.52 -2.14
N ASN A 468 -16.23 14.40 -2.89
CA ASN A 468 -17.19 14.20 -3.98
C ASN A 468 -17.95 12.86 -3.80
N PRO A 469 -18.91 12.80 -2.87
CA PRO A 469 -19.59 11.55 -2.53
C PRO A 469 -20.48 11.07 -3.67
N LEU A 470 -20.04 10.00 -4.34
CA LEU A 470 -20.85 9.27 -5.33
C LEU A 470 -21.93 8.40 -4.68
N VAL A 471 -21.77 8.10 -3.39
CA VAL A 471 -22.75 7.36 -2.58
C VAL A 471 -23.47 8.38 -1.71
N LEU A 472 -24.76 8.56 -1.96
CA LEU A 472 -25.60 9.43 -1.16
C LEU A 472 -25.88 8.75 0.19
N SER A 473 -25.58 9.43 1.29
CA SER A 473 -26.02 9.02 2.62
C SER A 473 -27.52 9.32 2.74
N LEU A 474 -28.29 8.31 3.11
CA LEU A 474 -29.74 8.43 3.24
C LEU A 474 -30.13 8.42 4.72
N ASP A 475 -30.95 9.39 5.10
CA ASP A 475 -31.71 9.42 6.35
C ASP A 475 -33.16 8.97 6.11
N ASP A 476 -33.98 8.94 7.16
CA ASP A 476 -35.38 8.50 7.09
C ASP A 476 -36.18 9.32 6.08
N ASP A 477 -36.01 10.64 6.04
CA ASP A 477 -36.78 11.53 5.18
C ASP A 477 -36.37 11.40 3.71
N THR A 478 -35.07 11.38 3.43
CA THR A 478 -34.51 11.23 2.08
C THR A 478 -34.77 9.83 1.52
N PHE A 479 -34.70 8.78 2.36
CA PHE A 479 -35.08 7.43 1.96
C PHE A 479 -36.58 7.34 1.61
N MET A 480 -37.44 7.97 2.40
CA MET A 480 -38.88 8.02 2.12
C MET A 480 -39.22 8.82 0.86
N GLN A 481 -38.40 9.81 0.50
CA GLN A 481 -38.52 10.51 -0.79
C GLN A 481 -38.13 9.60 -1.96
N ILE A 482 -37.06 8.80 -1.83
CA ILE A 482 -36.65 7.83 -2.85
C ILE A 482 -37.74 6.80 -3.12
N LEU A 483 -38.43 6.32 -2.08
CA LEU A 483 -39.55 5.38 -2.25
C LEU A 483 -40.75 5.96 -3.03
N ARG A 484 -40.82 7.29 -3.19
CA ARG A 484 -41.91 8.01 -3.88
C ARG A 484 -41.52 8.51 -5.27
N LYS A 485 -40.27 8.31 -5.70
CA LYS A 485 -39.74 8.72 -7.02
C LYS A 485 -40.38 7.91 -8.17
N PRO A 486 -40.32 8.43 -9.42
CA PRO A 486 -40.87 7.73 -10.58
C PRO A 486 -40.16 6.38 -10.83
N LYS A 487 -40.87 5.45 -11.49
CA LYS A 487 -40.51 4.01 -11.58
C LYS A 487 -39.26 3.70 -12.42
N ASP A 488 -38.68 4.70 -13.05
CA ASP A 488 -37.53 4.67 -13.96
C ASP A 488 -36.18 4.91 -13.25
N GLU A 489 -36.18 5.28 -11.96
CA GLU A 489 -34.96 5.38 -11.16
C GLU A 489 -34.66 4.08 -10.39
N LEU A 490 -33.54 3.42 -10.67
CA LEU A 490 -33.07 2.25 -9.91
C LEU A 490 -32.03 2.68 -8.86
N TRP A 491 -32.32 2.36 -7.60
CA TRP A 491 -31.48 2.66 -6.46
C TRP A 491 -30.90 1.38 -5.85
N ALA A 492 -29.60 1.37 -5.62
CA ALA A 492 -28.94 0.36 -4.81
C ALA A 492 -28.59 0.99 -3.45
N VAL A 493 -29.06 0.39 -2.35
CA VAL A 493 -28.90 0.92 -0.99
C VAL A 493 -28.19 -0.12 -0.12
N ASP A 494 -27.08 0.29 0.50
CA ASP A 494 -26.40 -0.50 1.52
C ASP A 494 -26.92 -0.09 2.91
N PHE A 495 -27.55 -1.04 3.60
CA PHE A 495 -27.98 -0.85 4.99
C PHE A 495 -26.87 -1.32 5.92
N TYR A 496 -26.14 -0.36 6.50
CA TYR A 496 -24.96 -0.64 7.29
C TYR A 496 -25.09 -0.17 8.74
N ALA A 497 -24.29 -0.76 9.63
CA ALA A 497 -24.13 -0.30 11.01
C ALA A 497 -22.66 0.04 11.28
N PRO A 498 -22.34 1.18 11.93
CA PRO A 498 -20.96 1.60 12.16
C PRO A 498 -20.11 0.61 12.97
N TRP A 499 -20.75 -0.20 13.83
CA TRP A 499 -20.11 -1.21 14.67
C TRP A 499 -20.05 -2.61 14.04
N CYS A 500 -20.54 -2.76 12.80
CA CYS A 500 -20.57 -4.04 12.11
C CYS A 500 -19.29 -4.23 11.27
N GLY A 501 -18.41 -5.14 11.70
CA GLY A 501 -17.16 -5.45 10.99
C GLY A 501 -17.35 -5.84 9.50
N PRO A 502 -18.30 -6.73 9.13
CA PRO A 502 -18.60 -7.01 7.73
C PRO A 502 -19.08 -5.78 6.94
N CYS A 503 -19.80 -4.87 7.58
CA CYS A 503 -20.32 -3.65 6.97
C CYS A 503 -19.20 -2.64 6.71
N GLN A 504 -18.28 -2.48 7.66
CA GLN A 504 -17.06 -1.68 7.49
C GLN A 504 -16.18 -2.19 6.33
N LYS A 505 -16.14 -3.51 6.11
CA LYS A 505 -15.43 -4.12 4.96
C LYS A 505 -16.13 -3.87 3.62
N LEU A 506 -17.46 -3.78 3.61
CA LEU A 506 -18.24 -3.56 2.39
C LEU A 506 -18.19 -2.09 1.94
N GLY A 507 -18.15 -1.13 2.85
CA GLY A 507 -18.20 0.31 2.52
C GLY A 507 -17.23 0.76 1.41
N PRO A 508 -15.93 0.41 1.45
CA PRO A 508 -14.99 0.72 0.37
C PRO A 508 -15.35 0.05 -0.97
N GLU A 509 -15.73 -1.22 -0.95
CA GLU A 509 -16.14 -1.96 -2.16
C GLU A 509 -17.43 -1.39 -2.76
N TRP A 510 -18.36 -0.92 -1.91
CA TRP A 510 -19.59 -0.27 -2.32
C TRP A 510 -19.34 1.06 -3.05
N ARG A 511 -18.42 1.88 -2.55
CA ARG A 511 -17.98 3.12 -3.24
C ARG A 511 -17.29 2.83 -4.57
N ARG A 512 -16.45 1.79 -4.64
CA ARG A 512 -15.82 1.33 -5.89
C ARG A 512 -16.86 0.88 -6.93
N LEU A 513 -17.89 0.17 -6.48
CA LEU A 513 -19.01 -0.22 -7.32
C LEU A 513 -19.78 1.00 -7.84
N ALA A 514 -20.09 1.98 -6.98
CA ALA A 514 -20.79 3.21 -7.37
C ALA A 514 -20.08 3.96 -8.51
N LYS A 515 -18.74 4.04 -8.48
CA LYS A 515 -17.91 4.60 -9.56
C LYS A 515 -18.10 3.91 -10.92
N GLN A 516 -18.49 2.64 -10.94
CA GLN A 516 -18.55 1.81 -12.15
C GLN A 516 -19.95 1.68 -12.76
N VAL A 517 -21.02 2.10 -12.06
CA VAL A 517 -22.42 1.76 -12.39
C VAL A 517 -23.23 2.94 -12.98
N ILE A 518 -22.62 4.13 -13.16
CA ILE A 518 -23.30 5.41 -13.51
C ILE A 518 -24.03 5.46 -14.87
N VAL A 519 -24.06 4.39 -15.67
CA VAL A 519 -24.47 4.45 -17.07
C VAL A 519 -25.65 3.51 -17.36
N TRP A 520 -26.87 4.09 -17.30
CA TRP A 520 -28.20 3.65 -17.79
C TRP A 520 -28.95 2.54 -17.05
N LEU A 521 -30.20 2.82 -16.64
CA LEU A 521 -31.12 1.88 -16.00
C LEU A 521 -32.55 2.06 -16.55
N TYR A 522 -33.23 0.96 -16.90
CA TYR A 522 -34.68 0.89 -17.15
C TYR A 522 -35.29 -0.30 -16.39
N ASN A 523 -36.34 -0.01 -15.61
CA ASN A 523 -37.37 -0.85 -14.98
C ASN A 523 -36.98 -2.20 -14.31
N PHE A 524 -37.11 -2.29 -12.96
CA PHE A 524 -37.93 -3.26 -12.18
C PHE A 524 -37.61 -3.23 -10.66
N ILE A 525 -38.49 -3.89 -9.89
CA ILE A 525 -38.67 -3.92 -8.41
C ILE A 525 -37.48 -4.54 -7.64
N TYR A 526 -37.20 -4.02 -6.43
CA TYR A 526 -36.13 -4.40 -5.50
C TYR A 526 -35.88 -5.92 -5.34
N ARG A 527 -34.61 -6.29 -5.12
CA ARG A 527 -34.12 -7.65 -4.92
C ARG A 527 -33.03 -7.65 -3.84
N MET A 528 -32.99 -8.70 -3.01
CA MET A 528 -31.96 -8.87 -1.97
C MET A 528 -30.79 -9.70 -2.50
N TYR A 529 -29.57 -9.28 -2.21
CA TYR A 529 -28.34 -10.01 -2.57
C TYR A 529 -27.84 -10.88 -1.42
N ASN A 530 -27.69 -12.18 -1.69
CA ASN A 530 -27.23 -13.18 -0.72
C ASN A 530 -25.89 -13.84 -1.12
N GLY A 531 -25.13 -13.24 -2.05
CA GLY A 531 -23.86 -13.78 -2.55
C GLY A 531 -22.62 -13.16 -1.91
N ASN A 532 -21.44 -13.45 -2.48
CA ASN A 532 -20.15 -12.92 -2.03
C ASN A 532 -20.09 -11.38 -2.17
N ARG A 533 -19.63 -10.69 -1.13
CA ARG A 533 -19.71 -9.23 -1.03
C ARG A 533 -18.48 -8.48 -1.55
N ASP A 534 -17.74 -9.07 -2.48
CA ASP A 534 -16.66 -8.38 -3.20
C ASP A 534 -17.22 -7.56 -4.38
N ALA A 535 -16.51 -6.49 -4.79
CA ALA A 535 -16.99 -5.61 -5.86
C ALA A 535 -17.27 -6.37 -7.17
N VAL A 536 -16.54 -7.44 -7.48
CA VAL A 536 -16.71 -8.21 -8.73
C VAL A 536 -18.01 -9.02 -8.68
N SER A 537 -18.28 -9.69 -7.57
CA SER A 537 -19.51 -10.48 -7.36
C SER A 537 -20.76 -9.60 -7.27
N LEU A 538 -20.68 -8.45 -6.59
CA LEU A 538 -21.76 -7.45 -6.51
C LEU A 538 -22.04 -6.83 -7.88
N LYS A 539 -20.99 -6.47 -8.62
CA LYS A 539 -21.10 -5.99 -10.00
C LYS A 539 -21.77 -7.02 -10.90
N ARG A 540 -21.34 -8.29 -10.85
CA ARG A 540 -21.95 -9.36 -11.65
C ARG A 540 -23.44 -9.54 -11.34
N TRP A 541 -23.81 -9.47 -10.05
CA TRP A 541 -25.21 -9.54 -9.63
C TRP A 541 -26.02 -8.34 -10.14
N LEU A 542 -25.55 -7.10 -9.95
CA LEU A 542 -26.22 -5.90 -10.48
C LEU A 542 -26.36 -5.94 -12.00
N LEU A 543 -25.28 -6.30 -12.71
CA LEU A 543 -25.25 -6.45 -14.17
C LEU A 543 -26.20 -7.53 -14.69
N SER A 544 -26.64 -8.47 -13.85
CA SER A 544 -27.62 -9.50 -14.24
C SER A 544 -29.04 -8.95 -14.44
N PHE A 545 -29.35 -7.79 -13.85
CA PHE A 545 -30.67 -7.15 -13.93
C PHE A 545 -30.74 -6.05 -15.00
N LEU A 546 -29.61 -5.73 -15.66
CA LEU A 546 -29.57 -4.74 -16.72
C LEU A 546 -29.96 -5.37 -18.07
N PRO A 547 -30.71 -4.67 -18.93
CA PRO A 547 -30.92 -5.12 -20.31
C PRO A 547 -29.56 -5.24 -21.02
N THR A 548 -29.30 -6.42 -21.61
CA THR A 548 -28.01 -6.72 -22.25
C THR A 548 -27.99 -6.21 -23.69
N PRO A 549 -26.90 -5.58 -24.18
CA PRO A 549 -26.72 -5.24 -25.61
C PRO A 549 -26.44 -6.46 -26.49
N VAL A 550 -26.60 -7.67 -25.94
CA VAL A 550 -26.38 -8.96 -26.59
C VAL A 550 -27.72 -9.55 -26.93
N GLU A 551 -28.03 -9.63 -28.23
CA GLU A 551 -29.27 -10.21 -28.74
C GLU A 551 -29.19 -11.74 -28.72
N LEU A 552 -30.15 -12.41 -28.10
CA LEU A 552 -30.29 -13.85 -28.25
C LEU A 552 -31.05 -14.14 -29.54
N ILE A 553 -30.40 -14.79 -30.51
CA ILE A 553 -30.97 -15.05 -31.82
C ILE A 553 -30.92 -16.53 -32.18
N ASN A 554 -31.92 -17.01 -32.91
CA ASN A 554 -31.94 -18.36 -33.49
C ASN A 554 -31.40 -18.38 -34.92
N ALA A 555 -31.28 -19.57 -35.52
CA ALA A 555 -30.78 -19.75 -36.88
C ALA A 555 -31.55 -18.97 -37.97
N LYS A 556 -32.87 -18.77 -37.79
CA LYS A 556 -33.69 -18.01 -38.75
C LYS A 556 -33.39 -16.52 -38.64
N GLU A 557 -33.35 -16.00 -37.42
CA GLU A 557 -32.98 -14.62 -37.11
C GLU A 557 -31.55 -14.30 -37.52
N PHE A 558 -30.60 -15.22 -37.31
CA PHE A 558 -29.23 -15.08 -37.80
C PHE A 558 -29.20 -14.83 -39.32
N LYS A 559 -29.95 -15.61 -40.10
CA LYS A 559 -30.02 -15.43 -41.55
C LYS A 559 -30.61 -14.07 -41.94
N VAL A 560 -31.60 -13.59 -41.20
CA VAL A 560 -32.27 -12.30 -41.48
C VAL A 560 -31.41 -11.11 -41.03
N HIS A 561 -30.76 -11.19 -39.88
CA HIS A 561 -30.08 -10.07 -39.26
C HIS A 561 -28.61 -9.95 -39.65
N ILE A 562 -27.94 -11.07 -39.92
CA ILE A 562 -26.48 -11.12 -40.14
C ILE A 562 -26.15 -11.45 -41.60
N LEU A 563 -26.95 -12.30 -42.26
CA LEU A 563 -26.70 -12.72 -43.64
C LEU A 563 -27.56 -11.99 -44.70
N SER A 564 -28.36 -11.00 -44.33
CA SER A 564 -29.14 -10.20 -45.28
C SER A 564 -28.36 -8.98 -45.77
N LYS A 565 -28.76 -8.42 -46.92
CA LYS A 565 -28.11 -7.22 -47.51
C LYS A 565 -28.33 -5.94 -46.70
N ASN A 566 -29.15 -5.96 -45.65
CA ASN A 566 -29.44 -4.79 -44.82
C ASN A 566 -28.49 -4.73 -43.62
N PHE A 567 -27.19 -4.60 -43.93
CA PHE A 567 -26.07 -4.72 -42.99
C PHE A 567 -25.58 -3.32 -42.58
N TYR A 568 -26.17 -2.73 -41.54
CA TYR A 568 -25.85 -1.36 -41.12
C TYR A 568 -24.63 -1.25 -40.18
N LEU A 569 -24.36 -2.29 -39.39
CA LEU A 569 -23.24 -2.37 -38.46
C LEU A 569 -22.67 -3.80 -38.43
N PRO A 570 -21.36 -3.98 -38.20
CA PRO A 570 -20.74 -5.29 -37.98
C PRO A 570 -21.41 -6.08 -36.85
N TRP A 571 -21.35 -7.41 -36.92
CA TRP A 571 -21.89 -8.30 -35.90
C TRP A 571 -20.80 -9.13 -35.22
N LEU A 572 -20.75 -9.09 -33.90
CA LEU A 572 -19.94 -10.00 -33.11
C LEU A 572 -20.85 -11.07 -32.50
N VAL A 573 -20.63 -12.33 -32.86
CA VAL A 573 -21.52 -13.44 -32.49
C VAL A 573 -20.78 -14.47 -31.66
N ASP A 574 -21.36 -14.82 -30.51
CA ASP A 574 -20.93 -15.93 -29.65
C ASP A 574 -21.82 -17.17 -29.90
N PHE A 575 -21.19 -18.22 -30.44
CA PHE A 575 -21.79 -19.53 -30.68
C PHE A 575 -21.50 -20.40 -29.45
N TYR A 576 -22.54 -20.73 -28.69
CA TYR A 576 -22.41 -21.38 -27.39
C TYR A 576 -23.34 -22.59 -27.24
N ALA A 577 -23.13 -23.35 -26.16
CA ALA A 577 -24.07 -24.37 -25.70
C ALA A 577 -24.40 -24.14 -24.21
N PRO A 578 -25.65 -24.32 -23.75
CA PRO A 578 -26.04 -24.05 -22.37
C PRO A 578 -25.33 -24.92 -21.33
N TRP A 579 -24.97 -26.15 -21.71
CA TRP A 579 -24.27 -27.12 -20.85
C TRP A 579 -22.75 -26.94 -20.82
N CYS A 580 -22.20 -26.02 -21.61
CA CYS A 580 -20.76 -25.83 -21.77
C CYS A 580 -20.19 -24.93 -20.65
N SER A 581 -19.37 -25.51 -19.76
CA SER A 581 -18.74 -24.78 -18.66
C SER A 581 -17.93 -23.56 -19.12
N HIS A 582 -17.12 -23.69 -20.18
CA HIS A 582 -16.35 -22.56 -20.73
C HIS A 582 -17.24 -21.43 -21.25
N CYS A 583 -18.42 -21.76 -21.76
CA CYS A 583 -19.40 -20.80 -22.27
C CYS A 583 -20.07 -20.02 -21.14
N VAL A 584 -20.36 -20.71 -20.02
CA VAL A 584 -20.87 -20.09 -18.80
C VAL A 584 -19.85 -19.12 -18.21
N HIS A 585 -18.56 -19.49 -18.20
CA HIS A 585 -17.49 -18.61 -17.72
C HIS A 585 -17.19 -17.43 -18.64
N PHE A 586 -17.36 -17.61 -19.96
CA PHE A 586 -17.10 -16.57 -20.96
C PHE A 586 -18.24 -15.55 -21.09
N GLU A 587 -19.46 -15.89 -20.69
CA GLU A 587 -20.64 -15.03 -20.84
C GLU A 587 -20.47 -13.62 -20.26
N PRO A 588 -19.91 -13.42 -19.04
CA PRO A 588 -19.68 -12.09 -18.49
C PRO A 588 -18.67 -11.27 -19.29
N GLU A 589 -17.62 -11.92 -19.82
CA GLU A 589 -16.59 -11.28 -20.65
C GLU A 589 -17.19 -10.83 -22.00
N PHE A 590 -17.97 -11.71 -22.64
CA PHE A 590 -18.65 -11.37 -23.90
C PHE A 590 -19.64 -10.22 -23.74
N ARG A 591 -20.35 -10.18 -22.61
CA ARG A 591 -21.25 -9.07 -22.26
C ARG A 591 -20.51 -7.75 -22.10
N ALA A 592 -19.36 -7.76 -21.44
CA ALA A 592 -18.51 -6.57 -21.29
C ALA A 592 -17.96 -6.07 -22.64
N VAL A 593 -17.58 -6.99 -23.54
CA VAL A 593 -17.19 -6.69 -24.92
C VAL A 593 -18.33 -6.01 -25.68
N ALA A 594 -19.53 -6.59 -25.62
CA ALA A 594 -20.71 -6.06 -26.30
C ALA A 594 -21.05 -4.64 -25.83
N GLN A 595 -21.02 -4.40 -24.52
CA GLN A 595 -21.22 -3.05 -23.94
C GLN A 595 -20.19 -2.05 -24.45
N ARG A 596 -18.91 -2.44 -24.51
CA ARG A 596 -17.84 -1.50 -24.91
C ARG A 596 -17.82 -1.20 -26.41
N LEU A 597 -18.47 -2.04 -27.21
CA LEU A 597 -18.60 -1.90 -28.66
C LEU A 597 -19.99 -1.41 -29.10
N GLU A 598 -20.89 -1.16 -28.16
CA GLU A 598 -22.26 -0.70 -28.42
C GLU A 598 -22.26 0.56 -29.30
N GLY A 599 -23.20 0.60 -30.25
CA GLY A 599 -23.29 1.65 -31.27
C GLY A 599 -22.23 1.57 -32.39
N LYS A 600 -21.23 0.68 -32.28
CA LYS A 600 -20.21 0.44 -33.32
C LYS A 600 -20.25 -0.98 -33.89
N VAL A 601 -20.61 -1.96 -33.06
CA VAL A 601 -20.76 -3.36 -33.41
C VAL A 601 -21.98 -3.89 -32.67
N ARG A 602 -22.84 -4.63 -33.37
CA ARG A 602 -23.96 -5.34 -32.74
C ARG A 602 -23.49 -6.68 -32.20
N SER A 603 -24.04 -7.13 -31.09
CA SER A 603 -23.63 -8.39 -30.47
C SER A 603 -24.78 -9.37 -30.37
N ALA A 604 -24.52 -10.63 -30.67
CA ALA A 604 -25.52 -11.69 -30.58
C ALA A 604 -24.97 -12.98 -29.98
N LYS A 605 -25.87 -13.80 -29.45
CA LYS A 605 -25.60 -15.16 -29.02
C LYS A 605 -26.54 -16.13 -29.72
N ILE A 606 -26.00 -17.27 -30.11
CA ILE A 606 -26.78 -18.37 -30.69
C ILE A 606 -26.51 -19.67 -29.94
N ASP A 607 -27.59 -20.32 -29.55
CA ASP A 607 -27.55 -21.62 -28.88
C ASP A 607 -27.39 -22.74 -29.93
N CYS A 608 -26.17 -23.26 -30.03
CA CYS A 608 -25.84 -24.35 -30.93
C CYS A 608 -26.31 -25.72 -30.45
N GLU A 609 -26.81 -25.85 -29.22
CA GLU A 609 -27.53 -27.04 -28.77
C GLU A 609 -28.96 -27.06 -29.34
N ALA A 610 -29.62 -25.92 -29.39
CA ALA A 610 -30.92 -25.77 -30.04
C ALA A 610 -30.83 -25.79 -31.58
N ASP A 611 -29.78 -25.18 -32.15
CA ASP A 611 -29.59 -25.00 -33.60
C ASP A 611 -28.40 -25.84 -34.16
N ARG A 612 -28.26 -27.09 -33.72
CA ARG A 612 -27.11 -27.99 -34.04
C ARG A 612 -26.78 -28.10 -35.53
N ILE A 613 -27.79 -28.33 -36.38
CA ILE A 613 -27.60 -28.48 -37.83
C ILE A 613 -27.05 -27.18 -38.45
N PHE A 614 -27.55 -26.04 -37.97
CA PHE A 614 -27.14 -24.74 -38.44
C PHE A 614 -25.70 -24.42 -38.02
N CYS A 615 -25.35 -24.58 -36.74
CA CYS A 615 -23.99 -24.35 -36.26
C CYS A 615 -22.98 -25.33 -36.89
N GLY A 616 -23.36 -26.59 -37.08
CA GLY A 616 -22.56 -27.58 -37.81
C GLY A 616 -22.32 -27.19 -39.27
N GLY A 617 -23.36 -26.69 -39.96
CA GLY A 617 -23.24 -26.17 -41.33
C GLY A 617 -22.35 -24.92 -41.45
N LEU A 618 -22.17 -24.17 -40.36
CA LEU A 618 -21.23 -23.05 -40.27
C LEU A 618 -19.80 -23.48 -39.89
N GLY A 619 -19.55 -24.78 -39.66
CA GLY A 619 -18.26 -25.31 -39.24
C GLY A 619 -17.90 -24.97 -37.78
N ILE A 620 -18.89 -24.78 -36.90
CA ILE A 620 -18.67 -24.58 -35.47
C ILE A 620 -18.53 -25.96 -34.81
N THR A 621 -17.32 -26.30 -34.36
CA THR A 621 -16.99 -27.61 -33.78
C THR A 621 -16.67 -27.57 -32.29
N GLY A 622 -16.55 -26.37 -31.70
CA GLY A 622 -16.25 -26.17 -30.28
C GLY A 622 -16.90 -24.91 -29.73
N TYR A 623 -17.13 -24.88 -28.41
CA TYR A 623 -17.85 -23.81 -27.73
C TYR A 623 -17.04 -23.26 -26.54
N PRO A 624 -17.06 -21.94 -26.27
CA PRO A 624 -17.64 -20.89 -27.11
C PRO A 624 -16.77 -20.63 -28.36
N THR A 625 -17.41 -20.34 -29.50
CA THR A 625 -16.72 -19.84 -30.70
C THR A 625 -17.21 -18.44 -31.01
N ILE A 626 -16.29 -17.50 -31.22
CA ILE A 626 -16.62 -16.10 -31.50
C ILE A 626 -16.31 -15.78 -32.97
N ARG A 627 -17.24 -15.15 -33.66
CA ARG A 627 -17.02 -14.63 -35.03
C ARG A 627 -17.45 -13.18 -35.14
N LEU A 628 -16.61 -12.38 -35.78
CA LEU A 628 -16.93 -11.03 -36.23
C LEU A 628 -17.32 -11.08 -37.71
N TYR A 629 -18.56 -10.73 -38.02
CA TYR A 629 -19.06 -10.55 -39.37
C TYR A 629 -18.92 -9.06 -39.73
N LEU A 630 -18.19 -8.76 -40.81
CA LEU A 630 -18.09 -7.40 -41.36
C LEU A 630 -19.04 -7.21 -42.55
N SER A 631 -19.50 -8.30 -43.16
CA SER A 631 -20.54 -8.34 -44.18
C SER A 631 -21.24 -9.70 -44.15
N PRO A 632 -22.34 -9.90 -44.91
CA PRO A 632 -23.02 -11.19 -45.01
C PRO A 632 -22.15 -12.36 -45.49
N THR A 633 -21.05 -12.08 -46.19
CA THR A 633 -20.16 -13.09 -46.77
C THR A 633 -18.77 -13.13 -46.13
N GLU A 634 -18.42 -12.12 -45.33
CA GLU A 634 -17.08 -11.98 -44.75
C GLU A 634 -17.12 -12.03 -43.23
N PHE A 635 -16.38 -12.98 -42.66
CA PHE A 635 -16.26 -13.14 -41.21
C PHE A 635 -14.83 -13.49 -40.78
N TYR A 636 -14.52 -13.13 -39.54
CA TYR A 636 -13.25 -13.37 -38.89
C TYR A 636 -13.48 -14.13 -37.59
N LYS A 637 -12.74 -15.21 -37.36
CA LYS A 637 -12.74 -15.91 -36.08
C LYS A 637 -11.91 -15.12 -35.06
N ILE A 638 -12.41 -15.02 -33.83
CA ILE A 638 -11.67 -14.42 -32.71
C ILE A 638 -11.24 -15.53 -31.76
N ASP A 639 -9.93 -15.80 -31.70
CA ASP A 639 -9.35 -16.95 -30.97
C ASP A 639 -9.01 -16.63 -29.50
N THR A 640 -9.45 -15.49 -28.98
CA THR A 640 -9.22 -15.06 -27.59
C THR A 640 -10.54 -14.88 -26.85
N GLN A 641 -10.53 -15.16 -25.54
CA GLN A 641 -11.71 -15.11 -24.67
C GLN A 641 -11.62 -13.98 -23.62
N GLY A 642 -10.56 -13.15 -23.64
CA GLY A 642 -10.42 -12.01 -22.74
C GLY A 642 -11.02 -10.73 -23.33
N ALA A 643 -11.82 -9.98 -22.56
CA ALA A 643 -12.56 -8.83 -23.08
C ALA A 643 -11.67 -7.76 -23.75
N VAL A 644 -10.55 -7.39 -23.13
CA VAL A 644 -9.63 -6.37 -23.66
C VAL A 644 -9.04 -6.79 -25.00
N GLN A 645 -8.61 -8.05 -25.10
CA GLN A 645 -8.00 -8.61 -26.29
C GLN A 645 -9.02 -8.71 -27.44
N ILE A 646 -10.26 -9.13 -27.13
CA ILE A 646 -11.36 -9.17 -28.12
C ILE A 646 -11.65 -7.76 -28.63
N ILE A 647 -11.84 -6.77 -27.75
CA ILE A 647 -12.14 -5.39 -28.15
C ILE A 647 -11.03 -4.83 -29.05
N ARG A 648 -9.76 -5.03 -28.66
CA ARG A 648 -8.61 -4.56 -29.46
C ARG A 648 -8.60 -5.22 -30.84
N ARG A 649 -8.78 -6.54 -30.90
CA ARG A 649 -8.75 -7.28 -32.17
C ARG A 649 -9.92 -6.91 -33.08
N VAL A 650 -11.12 -6.75 -32.52
CA VAL A 650 -12.31 -6.34 -33.28
C VAL A 650 -12.14 -4.94 -33.86
N LYS A 651 -11.63 -3.97 -33.09
CA LYS A 651 -11.35 -2.62 -33.59
C LYS A 651 -10.32 -2.64 -34.73
N GLN A 652 -9.23 -3.37 -34.53
CA GLN A 652 -8.19 -3.54 -35.55
C GLN A 652 -8.76 -4.11 -36.85
N LEU A 653 -9.54 -5.19 -36.77
CA LEU A 653 -10.15 -5.82 -37.95
C LEU A 653 -11.14 -4.90 -38.69
N ILE A 654 -11.87 -4.07 -37.95
CA ILE A 654 -12.76 -3.06 -38.55
C ILE A 654 -11.94 -1.98 -39.26
N GLU A 655 -10.86 -1.49 -38.65
CA GLU A 655 -10.00 -0.47 -39.25
C GLU A 655 -9.25 -0.98 -40.49
N GLU A 656 -8.65 -2.17 -40.42
CA GLU A 656 -7.93 -2.82 -41.54
C GLU A 656 -8.82 -2.99 -42.77
N ASN A 657 -10.11 -3.25 -42.58
CA ASN A 657 -11.05 -3.50 -43.68
C ASN A 657 -11.86 -2.26 -44.10
N LYS A 658 -11.87 -1.18 -43.30
CA LYS A 658 -12.36 0.15 -43.76
C LYS A 658 -11.52 0.71 -44.90
N TYR A 659 -10.20 0.50 -44.88
CA TYR A 659 -9.29 0.98 -45.92
C TYR A 659 -9.36 0.18 -47.23
N LYS A 660 -9.81 -1.08 -47.19
CA LYS A 660 -10.00 -1.90 -48.41
C LYS A 660 -11.25 -1.50 -49.19
N GLN A 661 -12.34 -1.15 -48.50
CA GLN A 661 -13.58 -0.71 -49.15
C GLN A 661 -13.46 0.68 -49.81
N GLY A 662 -12.51 1.53 -49.40
CA GLY A 662 -12.25 2.83 -50.02
C GLY A 662 -11.41 2.78 -51.30
N HIS A 663 -10.83 1.63 -51.66
CA HIS A 663 -9.98 1.46 -52.85
C HIS A 663 -10.69 0.77 -54.03
N ASP A 664 -11.87 0.19 -53.81
CA ASP A 664 -12.67 -0.47 -54.85
C ASP A 664 -13.73 0.47 -55.50
N GLU A 665 -13.76 1.76 -55.11
CA GLU A 665 -14.62 2.81 -55.71
C GLU A 665 -13.84 3.91 -56.45
N LEU A 666 -12.63 3.62 -56.96
CA LEU A 666 -11.86 4.50 -57.87
C LEU A 666 -11.63 3.87 -59.25
#